data_AF-A0A1G0YR98-F1
#
_entry.id   AF-A0A1G0YR98-F1
#
_cell.length_a   1.000
_cell.length_b   1.000
_cell.length_c   1.000
_cell.angle_alpha   90.00
_cell.angle_beta   90.00
_cell.angle_gamma   90.00
#
_symmetry.space_group_name_H-M   'P 1'
#
loop_
_entity.id
_entity.type
_entity.pdbx_description
1 polymer ?
#
loop_
_entity_poly.entity_id
_entity_poly.type
_entity_poly.pdbx_seq_one_letter_code
_entity_poly.pdbx_strand_id
1 'polypeptide(L)'
;MIKFKMTGIFRTAAFAIVSACIYSAGAATEFSSGIHKCTIDKSREITLVKDGQGLAEIVIEKNCSPVVKFAAEELKRFLKDATGAELKIVNTRNNVIPGIVIGETKLAKDAGLDLSKLPRDGFYIKSINNTIFITGKDDPSVNPEKFGTQWFERATLFGVYDFLERFAGIRFYFPGKEGTVVPVVVKTLSIPSADIVEAPDFTCRSAYPGLDKSIAYYNQDANKVRNLNVLRLRSQTKYLPNCHSLSRSGIVERFAEKKTEFFAILPNGKRDNDLSLPGHHGHLCYTNKDLKNEIYEDAAAFLSGKPASYRGIKTKKGSIWDQSAFQPGYFNIMPQDGHGPSNFCRCPECWKYYGNDKAGELVWTFVSNIAERLKKNDIKGYVTAMAYGPYRGVPEHKIPDNVLVMLAVTGPWQDKAADIQSKFDQLIKDWDNKIAPHKVWLWNYAGKYGEKMIPGIPASTPRCIASFYKRNAPYITGAFLESETDFYIFNYLNYYVFFKMAWNNSTDVERLLKEHDELMFGPAAGQMGKFFSRIEELWTQHIIGKIYETPLGPRAVIPSETKIFTEIYSEKTVSEMKKLFEEAQKLTAGKPEYAARVNFIKKNFLDEVINARKRYFNKKREIEDLVFEILPAKEKDLQIDGKIDEAAWTNAPSVFMVPWNADKAMVKTKVSGLWDEKYLYLAIDCEEPETSKFSAVQRKNDDELIWQDASVEIFLNFSEDRKTYYQLIVNPFGSFSDQQLLIDNEDKKTWDWKWNSNAIVKTRIEANKGWTAEMKIPLSSFKDIKFADGSRFTVNFTRSRNLKNVSKEENQYYTWSPFLKVGFHDLERFGTLQFSQKKTEDGSIIKNGNFNELKKDGTPLDWSLPKDADAKKKITIDKSVFIDGGQSLQIKSTANDDLSVTQYLPDLKANTKYSLTFFIKTEKLESSEKGGAFVNIWSDKNECFPISYYQGTIPWGKQGFEFTTGPSINEKVKSYIRLRIRHAAGIAWFDDVRLREIK
;
A
#
# COMPACT_ATOMS: atom_id res chain seq x y z
N MET A 1 -54.88 -10.83 -19.87
CA MET A 1 -55.11 -12.18 -20.43
C MET A 1 -54.14 -12.45 -21.57
N ILE A 2 -53.24 -13.41 -21.37
CA ILE A 2 -52.72 -14.43 -22.31
C ILE A 2 -52.50 -14.03 -23.79
N LYS A 3 -51.23 -14.04 -24.24
CA LYS A 3 -50.66 -14.99 -25.23
C LYS A 3 -49.31 -14.49 -25.77
N PHE A 4 -48.24 -15.22 -25.47
CA PHE A 4 -47.04 -15.28 -26.31
C PHE A 4 -46.79 -16.75 -26.64
N LYS A 5 -46.70 -17.09 -27.94
CA LYS A 5 -46.29 -18.40 -28.44
C LYS A 5 -45.16 -18.22 -29.46
N MET A 6 -44.16 -19.06 -29.28
CA MET A 6 -42.89 -19.22 -30.00
C MET A 6 -43.03 -19.56 -31.50
N THR A 7 -41.94 -19.38 -32.25
CA THR A 7 -41.25 -20.35 -33.16
C THR A 7 -40.20 -19.57 -33.98
N GLY A 8 -38.99 -20.02 -34.36
CA GLY A 8 -38.15 -21.22 -34.23
C GLY A 8 -36.80 -20.87 -34.94
N ILE A 9 -35.62 -21.06 -34.33
CA ILE A 9 -34.68 -22.18 -34.51
C ILE A 9 -34.62 -22.75 -35.94
N PHE A 10 -33.46 -22.63 -36.61
CA PHE A 10 -32.70 -23.71 -37.29
C PHE A 10 -31.60 -23.11 -38.20
N ARG A 11 -30.36 -22.96 -37.69
CA ARG A 11 -29.10 -22.89 -38.49
C ARG A 11 -27.87 -22.83 -37.57
N THR A 12 -27.56 -23.91 -36.84
CA THR A 12 -26.32 -23.95 -36.03
C THR A 12 -25.74 -25.36 -35.77
N ALA A 13 -26.19 -26.39 -36.49
CA ALA A 13 -25.73 -27.76 -36.25
C ALA A 13 -24.55 -28.21 -37.15
N ALA A 14 -24.20 -27.46 -38.20
CA ALA A 14 -23.19 -27.92 -39.18
C ALA A 14 -21.74 -27.48 -38.88
N PHE A 15 -21.51 -26.57 -37.93
CA PHE A 15 -20.16 -26.03 -37.64
C PHE A 15 -19.41 -26.75 -36.50
N ALA A 16 -20.05 -27.68 -35.78
CA ALA A 16 -19.49 -28.26 -34.55
C ALA A 16 -18.48 -29.40 -34.79
N ILE A 17 -18.52 -30.08 -35.94
CA ILE A 17 -17.76 -31.32 -36.16
C ILE A 17 -16.38 -31.05 -36.81
N VAL A 18 -16.23 -29.95 -37.55
CA VAL A 18 -14.95 -29.56 -38.17
C VAL A 18 -14.00 -28.88 -37.17
N SER A 19 -14.52 -28.28 -36.10
CA SER A 19 -13.73 -27.59 -35.07
C SER A 19 -12.83 -28.53 -34.26
N ALA A 20 -13.28 -29.72 -33.88
CA ALA A 20 -12.55 -30.57 -32.92
C ALA A 20 -11.20 -31.10 -33.45
N CYS A 21 -11.09 -31.37 -34.76
CA CYS A 21 -9.82 -31.83 -35.36
C CYS A 21 -8.81 -30.69 -35.54
N ILE A 22 -9.27 -29.47 -35.84
CA ILE A 22 -8.42 -28.28 -36.05
C ILE A 22 -7.79 -27.80 -34.73
N TYR A 23 -8.47 -27.95 -33.59
CA TYR A 23 -7.93 -27.50 -32.28
C TYR A 23 -6.77 -28.35 -31.74
N SER A 24 -6.69 -29.64 -32.11
CA SER A 24 -5.59 -30.52 -31.65
C SER A 24 -4.25 -30.19 -32.30
N ALA A 25 -4.25 -29.74 -33.57
CA ALA A 25 -3.06 -29.24 -34.26
C ALA A 25 -2.66 -27.83 -33.80
N GLY A 26 -3.64 -26.98 -33.45
CA GLY A 26 -3.39 -25.60 -32.99
C GLY A 26 -2.69 -25.47 -31.64
N ALA A 27 -2.82 -26.46 -30.75
CA ALA A 27 -2.18 -26.40 -29.43
C ALA A 27 -0.65 -26.64 -29.47
N ALA A 28 -0.14 -27.37 -30.49
CA ALA A 28 1.30 -27.58 -30.66
C ALA A 28 2.02 -26.30 -31.14
N THR A 29 1.33 -25.42 -31.90
CA THR A 29 1.82 -24.11 -32.31
C THR A 29 1.63 -23.02 -31.25
N GLU A 30 0.83 -23.25 -30.20
CA GLU A 30 0.54 -22.26 -29.15
C GLU A 30 1.69 -22.04 -28.15
N PHE A 31 2.68 -22.94 -28.12
CA PHE A 31 3.86 -22.86 -27.25
C PHE A 31 5.18 -22.81 -28.04
N SER A 32 5.12 -22.47 -29.34
CA SER A 32 6.33 -22.29 -30.16
C SER A 32 7.19 -21.14 -29.63
N SER A 33 8.52 -21.24 -29.80
CA SER A 33 9.46 -20.15 -29.50
C SER A 33 9.08 -18.86 -30.23
N GLY A 34 9.43 -17.71 -29.64
CA GLY A 34 9.30 -16.40 -30.29
C GLY A 34 10.01 -16.35 -31.65
N ILE A 35 9.61 -15.39 -32.48
CA ILE A 35 10.23 -15.14 -33.78
C ILE A 35 10.65 -13.68 -33.81
N HIS A 36 11.95 -13.42 -33.96
CA HIS A 36 12.51 -12.08 -34.06
C HIS A 36 13.40 -11.99 -35.31
N LYS A 37 12.78 -11.87 -36.49
CA LYS A 37 13.48 -11.67 -37.76
C LYS A 37 13.31 -10.23 -38.17
N CYS A 38 14.41 -9.53 -38.41
CA CYS A 38 14.38 -8.12 -38.80
C CYS A 38 15.49 -7.88 -39.84
N THR A 39 15.09 -7.71 -41.09
CA THR A 39 16.00 -7.27 -42.17
C THR A 39 15.57 -5.89 -42.62
N ILE A 40 16.50 -4.93 -42.62
CA ILE A 40 16.27 -3.56 -43.05
C ILE A 40 17.29 -3.20 -44.13
N ASP A 41 16.81 -2.85 -45.32
CA ASP A 41 17.62 -2.31 -46.41
C ASP A 41 17.40 -0.81 -46.52
N LYS A 42 18.40 -0.04 -46.06
CA LYS A 42 18.38 1.43 -46.08
C LYS A 42 18.63 2.02 -47.48
N SER A 43 19.06 1.23 -48.46
CA SER A 43 19.27 1.71 -49.83
C SER A 43 17.98 1.88 -50.63
N ARG A 44 16.88 1.28 -50.13
CA ARG A 44 15.55 1.34 -50.74
C ARG A 44 14.58 1.89 -49.72
N GLU A 45 13.90 2.98 -50.04
CA GLU A 45 12.95 3.61 -49.13
C GLU A 45 11.61 3.89 -49.81
N ILE A 46 10.54 3.82 -49.03
CA ILE A 46 9.18 4.17 -49.41
C ILE A 46 8.82 5.46 -48.65
N THR A 47 8.73 6.57 -49.36
CA THR A 47 8.37 7.87 -48.76
C THR A 47 6.86 7.96 -48.57
N LEU A 48 6.42 7.98 -47.32
CA LEU A 48 5.00 8.06 -46.95
C LEU A 48 4.52 9.51 -46.83
N VAL A 49 5.40 10.38 -46.33
CA VAL A 49 5.16 11.80 -46.15
C VAL A 49 6.37 12.56 -46.66
N LYS A 50 6.16 13.64 -47.40
CA LYS A 50 7.24 14.54 -47.84
C LYS A 50 6.81 15.98 -47.64
N ASP A 51 7.65 16.78 -46.99
CA ASP A 51 7.41 18.21 -46.72
C ASP A 51 6.04 18.49 -46.06
N GLY A 52 5.57 17.58 -45.19
CA GLY A 52 4.28 17.66 -44.49
C GLY A 52 3.07 17.23 -45.34
N GLN A 53 3.29 16.72 -46.56
CA GLN A 53 2.23 16.23 -47.44
C GLN A 53 2.19 14.71 -47.45
N GLY A 54 0.99 14.15 -47.29
CA GLY A 54 0.76 12.71 -47.35
C GLY A 54 0.88 12.20 -48.77
N LEU A 55 1.84 11.33 -49.04
CA LEU A 55 2.06 10.71 -50.35
C LEU A 55 1.52 9.28 -50.42
N ALA A 56 1.23 8.68 -49.27
CA ALA A 56 0.76 7.30 -49.17
C ALA A 56 -0.74 7.19 -48.89
N GLU A 57 -1.28 6.01 -49.18
CA GLU A 57 -2.60 5.57 -48.73
C GLU A 57 -2.49 4.41 -47.75
N ILE A 58 -3.45 4.29 -46.84
CA ILE A 58 -3.63 3.14 -45.95
C ILE A 58 -4.74 2.28 -46.55
N VAL A 59 -4.47 1.01 -46.84
CA VAL A 59 -5.37 0.11 -47.55
C VAL A 59 -5.88 -0.97 -46.61
N ILE A 60 -7.20 -1.08 -46.51
CA ILE A 60 -7.90 -2.15 -45.78
C ILE A 60 -8.99 -2.76 -46.65
N GLU A 61 -9.29 -4.04 -46.49
CA GLU A 61 -10.45 -4.63 -47.18
C GLU A 61 -11.77 -3.99 -46.75
N LYS A 62 -12.73 -3.90 -47.68
CA LYS A 62 -14.05 -3.31 -47.44
C LYS A 62 -14.79 -3.95 -46.24
N ASN A 63 -14.63 -5.27 -46.07
CA ASN A 63 -15.26 -6.05 -45.01
C ASN A 63 -14.23 -6.56 -43.98
N CYS A 64 -13.16 -5.78 -43.73
CA CYS A 64 -12.16 -6.14 -42.73
C CYS A 64 -12.75 -6.20 -41.30
N SER A 65 -12.03 -6.88 -40.41
CA SER A 65 -12.44 -7.00 -39.01
C SER A 65 -12.43 -5.64 -38.30
N PRO A 66 -13.19 -5.48 -37.20
CA PRO A 66 -13.12 -4.27 -36.39
C PRO A 66 -11.72 -4.01 -35.82
N VAL A 67 -10.92 -5.05 -35.59
CA VAL A 67 -9.51 -4.94 -35.18
C VAL A 67 -8.68 -4.24 -36.27
N VAL A 68 -8.78 -4.68 -37.52
CA VAL A 68 -8.06 -4.09 -38.66
C VAL A 68 -8.45 -2.64 -38.86
N LYS A 69 -9.75 -2.33 -38.76
CA LYS A 69 -10.24 -0.95 -38.86
C LYS A 69 -9.65 -0.08 -37.75
N PHE A 70 -9.66 -0.54 -36.50
CA PHE A 70 -9.06 0.17 -35.38
C PHE A 70 -7.54 0.37 -35.56
N ALA A 71 -6.82 -0.65 -36.03
CA ALA A 71 -5.39 -0.57 -36.31
C ALA A 71 -5.06 0.47 -37.39
N ALA A 72 -5.85 0.54 -38.47
CA ALA A 72 -5.69 1.55 -39.52
C ALA A 72 -5.94 2.98 -39.00
N GLU A 73 -6.93 3.17 -38.13
CA GLU A 73 -7.21 4.47 -37.51
C GLU A 73 -6.12 4.89 -36.50
N GLU A 74 -5.59 3.96 -35.69
CA GLU A 74 -4.45 4.23 -34.81
C GLU A 74 -3.21 4.64 -35.63
N LEU A 75 -2.91 3.92 -36.71
CA LEU A 75 -1.81 4.26 -37.63
C LEU A 75 -2.01 5.65 -38.24
N LYS A 76 -3.20 5.92 -38.82
CA LYS A 76 -3.53 7.21 -39.42
C LYS A 76 -3.36 8.34 -38.42
N ARG A 77 -3.94 8.20 -37.22
CA ARG A 77 -3.90 9.22 -36.16
C ARG A 77 -2.46 9.53 -35.78
N PHE A 78 -1.67 8.51 -35.47
CA PHE A 78 -0.31 8.72 -34.97
C PHE A 78 0.67 9.21 -36.02
N LEU A 79 0.53 8.80 -37.28
CA LEU A 79 1.30 9.39 -38.37
C LEU A 79 0.92 10.87 -38.60
N LYS A 80 -0.36 11.22 -38.48
CA LYS A 80 -0.80 12.62 -38.51
C LYS A 80 -0.22 13.43 -37.35
N ASP A 81 -0.25 12.88 -36.13
CA ASP A 81 0.31 13.55 -34.95
C ASP A 81 1.83 13.75 -35.07
N ALA A 82 2.56 12.79 -35.67
CA ALA A 82 4.02 12.85 -35.82
C ALA A 82 4.50 13.72 -37.00
N THR A 83 3.71 13.81 -38.07
CA THR A 83 4.15 14.42 -39.34
C THR A 83 3.34 15.65 -39.77
N GLY A 84 2.16 15.86 -39.18
CA GLY A 84 1.16 16.84 -39.62
C GLY A 84 0.37 16.42 -40.88
N ALA A 85 0.80 15.36 -41.57
CA ALA A 85 0.20 14.92 -42.83
C ALA A 85 -0.95 13.93 -42.60
N GLU A 86 -2.05 14.11 -43.31
CA GLU A 86 -3.17 13.18 -43.26
C GLU A 86 -3.08 12.15 -44.39
N LEU A 87 -2.98 10.87 -44.04
CA LEU A 87 -3.09 9.75 -44.97
C LEU A 87 -4.55 9.30 -45.08
N LYS A 88 -4.97 8.90 -46.29
CA LYS A 88 -6.33 8.41 -46.54
C LYS A 88 -6.41 6.91 -46.33
N ILE A 89 -7.44 6.46 -45.62
CA ILE A 89 -7.83 5.05 -45.59
C ILE A 89 -8.71 4.76 -46.80
N VAL A 90 -8.34 3.77 -47.60
CA VAL A 90 -9.03 3.37 -48.83
C VAL A 90 -9.29 1.87 -48.85
N ASN A 91 -10.26 1.43 -49.67
CA ASN A 91 -10.60 0.01 -49.82
C ASN A 91 -10.03 -0.67 -51.07
N THR A 92 -9.41 0.11 -51.95
CA THR A 92 -8.82 -0.36 -53.20
C THR A 92 -7.44 0.28 -53.36
N ARG A 93 -6.42 -0.53 -53.63
CA ARG A 93 -5.04 -0.08 -53.79
C ARG A 93 -4.84 0.68 -55.11
N ASN A 94 -4.33 1.91 -55.03
CA ASN A 94 -3.82 2.70 -56.13
C ASN A 94 -2.31 2.44 -56.31
N ASN A 95 -1.94 1.43 -57.11
CA ASN A 95 -0.57 0.98 -57.32
C ASN A 95 0.43 2.03 -57.85
N VAL A 96 -0.02 3.26 -58.15
CA VAL A 96 0.84 4.38 -58.57
C VAL A 96 1.55 5.03 -57.39
N ILE A 97 0.83 5.28 -56.29
CA ILE A 97 1.37 5.94 -55.08
C ILE A 97 1.79 4.91 -54.03
N PRO A 98 2.65 5.24 -53.06
CA PRO A 98 2.96 4.36 -51.94
C PRO A 98 1.71 3.90 -51.19
N GLY A 99 1.72 2.66 -50.68
CA GLY A 99 0.58 2.12 -49.93
C GLY A 99 0.99 1.30 -48.71
N ILE A 100 0.19 1.38 -47.65
CA ILE A 100 0.33 0.59 -46.44
C ILE A 100 -0.88 -0.33 -46.33
N VAL A 101 -0.71 -1.61 -46.60
CA VAL A 101 -1.78 -2.63 -46.54
C VAL A 101 -1.86 -3.18 -45.12
N ILE A 102 -3.03 -3.05 -44.48
CA ILE A 102 -3.25 -3.47 -43.09
C ILE A 102 -4.21 -4.66 -43.05
N GLY A 103 -3.83 -5.71 -42.31
CA GLY A 103 -4.65 -6.90 -42.04
C GLY A 103 -4.47 -8.04 -43.04
N GLU A 104 -5.22 -9.12 -42.82
CA GLU A 104 -5.25 -10.30 -43.70
C GLU A 104 -6.01 -9.99 -45.00
N THR A 105 -5.37 -9.29 -45.93
CA THR A 105 -5.97 -8.92 -47.22
C THR A 105 -5.59 -9.90 -48.33
N LYS A 106 -6.37 -9.94 -49.42
CA LYS A 106 -5.99 -10.65 -50.65
C LYS A 106 -4.61 -10.22 -51.16
N LEU A 107 -4.29 -8.91 -51.12
CA LEU A 107 -2.98 -8.39 -51.52
C LEU A 107 -1.84 -8.98 -50.67
N ALA A 108 -2.05 -9.13 -49.36
CA ALA A 108 -1.07 -9.75 -48.47
C ALA A 108 -0.86 -11.25 -48.80
N LYS A 109 -1.95 -11.98 -49.09
CA LYS A 109 -1.88 -13.39 -49.51
C LYS A 109 -1.17 -13.57 -50.84
N ASP A 110 -1.51 -12.75 -51.83
CA ASP A 110 -0.89 -12.76 -53.17
C ASP A 110 0.61 -12.38 -53.09
N ALA A 111 0.99 -11.58 -52.09
CA ALA A 111 2.38 -11.26 -51.74
C ALA A 111 3.13 -12.39 -51.00
N GLY A 112 2.50 -13.54 -50.76
CA GLY A 112 3.10 -14.70 -50.10
C GLY A 112 3.16 -14.60 -48.57
N LEU A 113 2.40 -13.69 -47.94
CA LEU A 113 2.34 -13.55 -46.49
C LEU A 113 1.36 -14.58 -45.90
N ASP A 114 1.92 -15.68 -45.43
CA ASP A 114 1.17 -16.80 -44.87
C ASP A 114 1.10 -16.69 -43.33
N LEU A 115 -0.09 -16.34 -42.84
CA LEU A 115 -0.36 -16.21 -41.40
C LEU A 115 -0.36 -17.55 -40.67
N SER A 116 -0.53 -18.68 -41.36
CA SER A 116 -0.50 -20.02 -40.73
C SER A 116 0.90 -20.40 -40.21
N LYS A 117 1.94 -19.69 -40.67
CA LYS A 117 3.33 -19.85 -40.23
C LYS A 117 3.68 -18.99 -39.01
N LEU A 118 2.77 -18.13 -38.55
CA LEU A 118 3.00 -17.25 -37.41
C LEU A 118 2.54 -17.91 -36.10
N PRO A 119 3.30 -17.76 -35.00
CA PRO A 119 2.79 -18.02 -33.66
C PRO A 119 1.62 -17.11 -33.34
N ARG A 120 0.89 -17.45 -32.26
CA ARG A 120 -0.09 -16.51 -31.67
C ARG A 120 0.57 -15.17 -31.37
N ASP A 121 -0.16 -14.08 -31.62
CA ASP A 121 0.30 -12.69 -31.50
C ASP A 121 1.35 -12.25 -32.53
N GLY A 122 1.79 -13.15 -33.41
CA GLY A 122 2.81 -12.86 -34.42
C GLY A 122 2.27 -12.05 -35.61
N PHE A 123 3.14 -11.26 -36.22
CA PHE A 123 2.82 -10.43 -37.38
C PHE A 123 4.01 -10.27 -38.35
N TYR A 124 3.69 -9.88 -39.58
CA TYR A 124 4.64 -9.44 -40.59
C TYR A 124 4.62 -7.91 -40.73
N ILE A 125 5.80 -7.31 -40.92
CA ILE A 125 5.97 -5.98 -41.53
C ILE A 125 6.90 -6.15 -42.72
N LYS A 126 6.38 -6.06 -43.94
CA LYS A 126 7.14 -6.37 -45.16
C LYS A 126 6.96 -5.33 -46.26
N SER A 127 8.06 -4.84 -46.82
CA SER A 127 8.09 -3.96 -47.99
C SER A 127 8.28 -4.78 -49.26
N ILE A 128 7.36 -4.62 -50.21
CA ILE A 128 7.46 -5.22 -51.55
C ILE A 128 7.10 -4.13 -52.56
N ASN A 129 8.06 -3.80 -53.43
CA ASN A 129 7.95 -2.68 -54.37
C ASN A 129 7.59 -1.38 -53.61
N ASN A 130 6.49 -0.71 -53.99
CA ASN A 130 6.01 0.53 -53.37
C ASN A 130 4.90 0.27 -52.31
N THR A 131 4.88 -0.90 -51.70
CA THR A 131 3.85 -1.30 -50.73
C THR A 131 4.46 -1.87 -49.45
N ILE A 132 3.98 -1.42 -48.30
CA ILE A 132 4.30 -1.96 -46.97
C ILE A 132 3.10 -2.77 -46.49
N PHE A 133 3.31 -4.02 -46.13
CA PHE A 133 2.30 -4.89 -45.56
C PHE A 133 2.49 -4.98 -44.05
N ILE A 134 1.42 -4.77 -43.28
CA ILE A 134 1.37 -5.03 -41.84
C ILE A 134 0.21 -5.98 -41.60
N THR A 135 0.50 -7.24 -41.30
CA THR A 135 -0.53 -8.29 -41.26
C THR A 135 -0.25 -9.33 -40.19
N GLY A 136 -1.30 -9.73 -39.47
CA GLY A 136 -1.29 -10.75 -38.43
C GLY A 136 -2.68 -11.34 -38.27
N LYS A 137 -2.80 -12.38 -37.45
CA LYS A 137 -4.09 -13.02 -37.18
C LYS A 137 -4.93 -12.17 -36.22
N ASP A 138 -6.18 -11.90 -36.58
CA ASP A 138 -7.10 -11.05 -35.84
C ASP A 138 -8.47 -11.73 -35.64
N ASP A 139 -9.18 -11.35 -34.57
CA ASP A 139 -10.57 -11.76 -34.37
C ASP A 139 -11.48 -11.05 -35.38
N PRO A 140 -12.37 -11.78 -36.09
CA PRO A 140 -13.19 -11.19 -37.14
C PRO A 140 -14.32 -10.28 -36.62
N SER A 141 -14.66 -10.34 -35.33
CA SER A 141 -15.91 -9.81 -34.78
C SER A 141 -15.75 -8.86 -33.59
N VAL A 142 -14.64 -8.96 -32.84
CA VAL A 142 -14.45 -8.17 -31.63
C VAL A 142 -13.97 -6.75 -31.96
N ASN A 143 -14.64 -5.76 -31.38
CA ASN A 143 -14.21 -4.36 -31.44
C ASN A 143 -13.30 -4.03 -30.24
N PRO A 144 -12.00 -3.71 -30.45
CA PRO A 144 -11.06 -3.38 -29.38
C PRO A 144 -11.45 -2.16 -28.52
N GLU A 145 -12.26 -1.25 -29.06
CA GLU A 145 -12.69 -0.03 -28.37
C GLU A 145 -13.80 -0.30 -27.33
N LYS A 146 -14.51 -1.43 -27.44
CA LYS A 146 -15.58 -1.78 -26.52
C LYS A 146 -15.02 -2.35 -25.22
N PHE A 147 -15.66 -2.00 -24.12
CA PHE A 147 -15.35 -2.63 -22.83
C PHE A 147 -15.73 -4.11 -22.87
N GLY A 148 -14.80 -4.97 -22.47
CA GLY A 148 -14.96 -6.42 -22.50
C GLY A 148 -13.65 -7.12 -22.22
N THR A 149 -13.69 -8.46 -22.26
CA THR A 149 -12.48 -9.27 -22.16
C THR A 149 -11.49 -8.88 -23.26
N GLN A 150 -10.21 -8.82 -22.90
CA GLN A 150 -9.11 -8.53 -23.83
C GLN A 150 -8.47 -9.83 -24.36
N TRP A 151 -9.22 -10.94 -24.33
CA TRP A 151 -8.79 -12.26 -24.79
C TRP A 151 -9.32 -12.57 -26.20
N PHE A 152 -8.87 -11.80 -27.19
CA PHE A 152 -9.14 -12.00 -28.61
C PHE A 152 -7.91 -11.66 -29.44
N GLU A 153 -7.72 -12.34 -30.57
CA GLU A 153 -6.57 -12.16 -31.47
C GLU A 153 -6.57 -10.75 -32.09
N ARG A 154 -5.39 -10.11 -32.16
CA ARG A 154 -5.23 -8.73 -32.63
C ARG A 154 -3.82 -8.43 -33.12
N ALA A 155 -3.18 -9.40 -33.76
CA ALA A 155 -1.76 -9.31 -34.09
C ALA A 155 -1.44 -8.22 -35.13
N THR A 156 -2.38 -7.88 -36.03
CA THR A 156 -2.18 -6.75 -36.95
C THR A 156 -2.03 -5.43 -36.20
N LEU A 157 -2.81 -5.23 -35.13
CA LEU A 157 -2.69 -4.04 -34.27
C LEU A 157 -1.33 -3.98 -33.57
N PHE A 158 -0.79 -5.12 -33.13
CA PHE A 158 0.56 -5.17 -32.57
C PHE A 158 1.62 -4.80 -33.60
N GLY A 159 1.47 -5.25 -34.85
CA GLY A 159 2.33 -4.84 -35.95
C GLY A 159 2.27 -3.35 -36.26
N VAL A 160 1.09 -2.72 -36.16
CA VAL A 160 0.95 -1.27 -36.30
C VAL A 160 1.69 -0.54 -35.17
N TYR A 161 1.53 -0.96 -33.92
CA TYR A 161 2.27 -0.33 -32.82
C TYR A 161 3.79 -0.52 -32.93
N ASP A 162 4.25 -1.69 -33.36
CA ASP A 162 5.67 -1.96 -33.60
C ASP A 162 6.23 -1.11 -34.75
N PHE A 163 5.47 -0.95 -35.85
CA PHE A 163 5.81 -0.05 -36.95
C PHE A 163 5.94 1.41 -36.49
N LEU A 164 4.98 1.90 -35.72
CA LEU A 164 5.00 3.26 -35.16
C LEU A 164 6.19 3.47 -34.22
N GLU A 165 6.53 2.46 -33.40
CA GLU A 165 7.69 2.53 -32.51
C GLU A 165 9.02 2.55 -33.26
N ARG A 166 9.18 1.69 -34.29
CA ARG A 166 10.44 1.55 -35.04
C ARG A 166 10.69 2.70 -36.00
N PHE A 167 9.67 3.12 -36.74
CA PHE A 167 9.86 4.03 -37.87
C PHE A 167 9.32 5.43 -37.65
N ALA A 168 8.31 5.60 -36.78
CA ALA A 168 7.77 6.92 -36.42
C ALA A 168 8.30 7.44 -35.07
N GLY A 169 9.12 6.65 -34.35
CA GLY A 169 9.73 7.05 -33.07
C GLY A 169 8.75 7.22 -31.92
N ILE A 170 7.53 6.68 -32.03
CA ILE A 170 6.48 6.82 -31.01
C ILE A 170 6.75 5.87 -29.84
N ARG A 171 6.37 6.25 -28.61
CA ARG A 171 6.43 5.36 -27.44
C ARG A 171 5.15 5.42 -26.62
N PHE A 172 4.72 4.27 -26.12
CA PHE A 172 3.53 4.12 -25.27
C PHE A 172 3.93 3.65 -23.86
N TYR A 173 4.29 4.58 -22.97
CA TYR A 173 4.71 4.25 -21.62
C TYR A 173 3.54 4.06 -20.66
N PHE A 174 2.55 4.95 -20.76
CA PHE A 174 1.30 4.88 -20.01
C PHE A 174 0.20 5.68 -20.71
N PRO A 175 -1.07 5.50 -20.32
CA PRO A 175 -2.17 6.19 -20.98
C PRO A 175 -2.18 7.69 -20.72
N GLY A 176 -2.55 8.46 -21.75
CA GLY A 176 -2.58 9.93 -21.70
C GLY A 176 -1.52 10.57 -22.61
N LYS A 177 -1.64 11.88 -22.82
CA LYS A 177 -0.75 12.65 -23.69
C LYS A 177 0.68 12.72 -23.13
N GLU A 178 0.85 12.74 -21.81
CA GLU A 178 2.16 12.75 -21.17
C GLU A 178 2.88 11.40 -21.29
N GLY A 179 2.14 10.28 -21.29
CA GLY A 179 2.69 8.93 -21.39
C GLY A 179 2.81 8.37 -22.82
N THR A 180 2.21 9.05 -23.80
CA THR A 180 2.38 8.75 -25.23
C THR A 180 3.35 9.75 -25.84
N VAL A 181 4.59 9.35 -26.08
CA VAL A 181 5.60 10.23 -26.69
C VAL A 181 5.46 10.14 -28.20
N VAL A 182 5.10 11.27 -28.81
CA VAL A 182 5.10 11.46 -30.27
C VAL A 182 6.18 12.48 -30.61
N PRO A 183 7.17 12.14 -31.44
CA PRO A 183 8.17 13.12 -31.89
C PRO A 183 7.53 14.10 -32.89
N VAL A 184 7.82 15.40 -32.76
CA VAL A 184 7.16 16.47 -33.55
C VAL A 184 7.97 16.86 -34.80
N VAL A 185 8.88 16.02 -35.30
CA VAL A 185 9.97 16.51 -36.18
C VAL A 185 10.10 15.77 -37.52
N VAL A 186 9.02 15.22 -38.08
CA VAL A 186 9.14 14.49 -39.36
C VAL A 186 8.29 15.13 -40.46
N LYS A 187 8.82 16.19 -41.09
CA LYS A 187 8.23 16.73 -42.34
C LYS A 187 8.33 15.71 -43.48
N THR A 188 9.34 14.86 -43.48
CA THR A 188 9.51 13.80 -44.48
C THR A 188 9.75 12.47 -43.79
N LEU A 189 8.81 11.54 -43.94
CA LEU A 189 8.88 10.19 -43.38
C LEU A 189 9.10 9.19 -44.51
N SER A 190 10.33 8.69 -44.60
CA SER A 190 10.72 7.58 -45.48
C SER A 190 10.94 6.31 -44.68
N ILE A 191 10.33 5.22 -45.11
CA ILE A 191 10.46 3.92 -44.47
C ILE A 191 11.45 3.09 -45.27
N PRO A 192 12.56 2.64 -44.69
CA PRO A 192 13.46 1.72 -45.39
C PRO A 192 12.74 0.41 -45.68
N SER A 193 13.13 -0.27 -46.75
CA SER A 193 12.60 -1.56 -47.11
C SER A 193 12.82 -2.54 -45.95
N ALA A 194 11.74 -3.13 -45.46
CA ALA A 194 11.74 -3.98 -44.26
C ALA A 194 11.24 -5.39 -44.60
N ASP A 195 11.85 -6.41 -44.00
CA ASP A 195 11.31 -7.77 -43.94
C ASP A 195 11.40 -8.22 -42.48
N ILE A 196 10.32 -7.97 -41.75
CA ILE A 196 10.21 -8.17 -40.31
C ILE A 196 9.14 -9.23 -40.05
N VAL A 197 9.51 -10.21 -39.22
CA VAL A 197 8.60 -11.18 -38.62
C VAL A 197 8.82 -11.14 -37.13
N GLU A 198 7.78 -10.79 -36.38
CA GLU A 198 7.82 -10.62 -34.93
C GLU A 198 6.73 -11.47 -34.27
N ALA A 199 7.08 -12.16 -33.19
CA ALA A 199 6.18 -12.86 -32.30
C ALA A 199 6.79 -12.91 -30.90
N PRO A 200 5.97 -12.86 -29.83
CA PRO A 200 6.49 -12.75 -28.47
C PRO A 200 7.17 -14.04 -27.98
N ASP A 201 8.27 -13.90 -27.25
CA ASP A 201 8.92 -15.02 -26.55
C ASP A 201 8.03 -15.63 -25.45
N PHE A 202 7.28 -14.80 -24.73
CA PHE A 202 6.33 -15.25 -23.73
C PHE A 202 4.90 -15.23 -24.28
N THR A 203 4.22 -16.36 -24.18
CA THR A 203 2.82 -16.46 -24.57
C THR A 203 1.93 -15.98 -23.42
N CYS A 204 2.29 -16.24 -22.16
CA CYS A 204 1.63 -15.69 -20.98
C CYS A 204 2.23 -14.31 -20.63
N ARG A 205 1.47 -13.23 -20.88
CA ARG A 205 1.92 -11.84 -20.65
C ARG A 205 0.75 -10.99 -20.15
N SER A 206 0.56 -10.93 -18.84
CA SER A 206 -0.48 -10.10 -18.24
C SER A 206 -0.03 -9.53 -16.90
N ALA A 207 -0.65 -8.41 -16.51
CA ALA A 207 -0.39 -7.74 -15.25
C ALA A 207 -1.71 -7.28 -14.61
N TYR A 208 -1.77 -7.28 -13.28
CA TYR A 208 -2.92 -6.83 -12.51
C TYR A 208 -2.56 -5.62 -11.65
N PRO A 209 -3.03 -4.41 -11.99
CA PRO A 209 -2.68 -3.18 -11.29
C PRO A 209 -3.54 -2.88 -10.05
N GLY A 210 -4.54 -3.71 -9.72
CA GLY A 210 -5.45 -3.50 -8.58
C GLY A 210 -6.68 -2.62 -8.89
N LEU A 211 -7.19 -1.91 -7.87
CA LEU A 211 -8.47 -1.17 -7.90
C LEU A 211 -8.45 0.09 -8.79
N ASP A 212 -9.62 0.42 -9.36
CA ASP A 212 -9.86 1.44 -10.39
C ASP A 212 -9.57 2.91 -9.99
N LYS A 213 -9.34 3.22 -8.70
CA LYS A 213 -8.98 4.59 -8.26
C LYS A 213 -7.65 5.10 -8.84
N SER A 214 -6.84 4.19 -9.37
CA SER A 214 -5.43 4.40 -9.68
C SER A 214 -5.15 4.86 -11.12
N ILE A 215 -6.13 4.82 -12.05
CA ILE A 215 -5.90 5.01 -13.50
C ILE A 215 -6.47 6.34 -14.05
N ALA A 216 -7.32 7.05 -13.31
CA ALA A 216 -8.03 8.23 -13.80
C ALA A 216 -7.25 9.56 -13.59
N TYR A 217 -6.10 9.73 -14.23
CA TYR A 217 -5.31 10.97 -14.17
C TYR A 217 -6.00 12.20 -14.80
N TYR A 218 -7.05 11.98 -15.62
CA TYR A 218 -7.70 13.02 -16.43
C TYR A 218 -9.25 13.01 -16.34
N ASN A 219 -9.84 12.52 -15.24
CA ASN A 219 -11.31 12.32 -15.14
C ASN A 219 -11.89 11.46 -16.29
N GLN A 220 -11.09 10.54 -16.83
CA GLN A 220 -11.49 9.61 -17.88
C GLN A 220 -12.01 8.30 -17.30
N ASP A 221 -12.80 7.57 -18.09
CA ASP A 221 -13.25 6.23 -17.77
C ASP A 221 -12.05 5.29 -17.59
N ALA A 222 -11.77 4.90 -16.34
CA ALA A 222 -10.63 4.07 -15.97
C ALA A 222 -10.59 2.72 -16.73
N ASN A 223 -11.76 2.17 -17.08
CA ASN A 223 -11.85 0.92 -17.82
C ASN A 223 -11.40 1.11 -19.28
N LYS A 224 -11.78 2.22 -19.93
CA LYS A 224 -11.32 2.54 -21.29
C LYS A 224 -9.82 2.77 -21.33
N VAL A 225 -9.31 3.51 -20.35
CA VAL A 225 -7.89 3.82 -20.21
C VAL A 225 -7.07 2.54 -20.00
N ARG A 226 -7.54 1.63 -19.13
CA ARG A 226 -6.92 0.32 -18.92
C ARG A 226 -6.92 -0.53 -20.18
N ASN A 227 -8.06 -0.59 -20.90
CA ASN A 227 -8.16 -1.36 -22.14
C ASN A 227 -7.17 -0.85 -23.20
N LEU A 228 -7.13 0.45 -23.45
CA LEU A 228 -6.22 1.03 -24.43
C LEU A 228 -4.75 0.76 -24.07
N ASN A 229 -4.43 0.81 -22.78
CA ASN A 229 -3.08 0.51 -22.30
C ASN A 229 -2.64 -0.92 -22.61
N VAL A 230 -3.49 -1.92 -22.35
CA VAL A 230 -3.14 -3.32 -22.58
C VAL A 230 -3.02 -3.66 -24.07
N LEU A 231 -3.69 -2.88 -24.95
CA LEU A 231 -3.49 -2.95 -26.40
C LEU A 231 -2.09 -2.43 -26.78
N ARG A 232 -1.72 -1.24 -26.31
CA ARG A 232 -0.44 -0.57 -26.63
C ARG A 232 0.78 -1.27 -26.04
N LEU A 233 0.65 -1.88 -24.86
CA LEU A 233 1.68 -2.73 -24.25
C LEU A 233 1.74 -4.14 -24.86
N ARG A 234 0.93 -4.43 -25.90
CA ARG A 234 0.91 -5.72 -26.59
C ARG A 234 0.73 -6.91 -25.65
N SER A 235 -0.23 -6.80 -24.72
CA SER A 235 -0.58 -7.89 -23.79
C SER A 235 -1.16 -9.12 -24.50
N GLN A 236 -1.14 -10.28 -23.83
CA GLN A 236 -1.62 -11.55 -24.39
C GLN A 236 -3.06 -11.48 -24.95
N THR A 237 -3.31 -12.18 -26.05
CA THR A 237 -4.63 -12.25 -26.71
C THR A 237 -5.47 -13.44 -26.29
N LYS A 238 -4.92 -14.37 -25.51
CA LYS A 238 -5.64 -15.55 -25.01
C LYS A 238 -5.25 -15.78 -23.57
N TYR A 239 -6.23 -16.10 -22.73
CA TYR A 239 -6.01 -16.45 -21.33
C TYR A 239 -5.92 -17.96 -21.17
N LEU A 240 -4.91 -18.41 -20.43
CA LEU A 240 -4.81 -19.80 -19.99
C LEU A 240 -5.44 -19.86 -18.59
N PRO A 241 -6.57 -20.55 -18.41
CA PRO A 241 -7.26 -20.60 -17.13
C PRO A 241 -6.36 -21.30 -16.13
N ASN A 242 -6.25 -20.76 -14.93
CA ASN A 242 -5.17 -21.15 -14.04
C ASN A 242 -5.55 -21.21 -12.57
N CYS A 243 -6.58 -20.48 -12.14
CA CYS A 243 -6.94 -20.45 -10.73
C CYS A 243 -8.45 -20.54 -10.44
N HIS A 244 -8.76 -21.02 -9.23
CA HIS A 244 -10.07 -21.09 -8.58
C HIS A 244 -11.17 -21.85 -9.34
N SER A 245 -10.86 -22.68 -10.33
CA SER A 245 -11.89 -23.28 -11.20
C SER A 245 -12.93 -24.14 -10.50
N LEU A 246 -12.52 -24.90 -9.47
CA LEU A 246 -13.44 -25.81 -8.79
C LEU A 246 -14.56 -25.04 -8.08
N SER A 247 -14.29 -23.82 -7.59
CA SER A 247 -15.34 -22.95 -7.05
C SER A 247 -16.17 -22.26 -8.14
N ARG A 248 -15.66 -22.15 -9.37
CA ARG A 248 -16.39 -21.65 -10.55
C ARG A 248 -17.26 -22.71 -11.24
N SER A 249 -17.17 -23.97 -10.82
CA SER A 249 -17.92 -25.11 -11.39
C SER A 249 -19.31 -25.32 -10.77
N GLY A 250 -19.70 -24.45 -9.81
CA GLY A 250 -21.00 -24.53 -9.14
C GLY A 250 -21.17 -25.76 -8.25
N ILE A 251 -20.07 -26.31 -7.70
CA ILE A 251 -20.09 -27.57 -6.96
C ILE A 251 -20.98 -27.45 -5.72
N VAL A 252 -20.87 -26.37 -4.95
CA VAL A 252 -21.72 -26.12 -3.78
C VAL A 252 -23.18 -26.06 -4.22
N GLU A 253 -23.49 -25.22 -5.22
CA GLU A 253 -24.84 -25.01 -5.72
C GLU A 253 -25.50 -26.27 -6.32
N ARG A 254 -24.69 -27.23 -6.79
CA ARG A 254 -25.16 -28.51 -7.33
C ARG A 254 -25.32 -29.59 -6.27
N PHE A 255 -24.45 -29.61 -5.26
CA PHE A 255 -24.21 -30.80 -4.46
C PHE A 255 -24.28 -30.60 -2.95
N ALA A 256 -24.29 -29.37 -2.44
CA ALA A 256 -24.23 -29.09 -1.00
C ALA A 256 -25.35 -29.75 -0.18
N GLU A 257 -26.54 -29.92 -0.75
CA GLU A 257 -27.69 -30.55 -0.07
C GLU A 257 -27.75 -32.07 -0.24
N LYS A 258 -27.20 -32.60 -1.35
CA LYS A 258 -27.43 -34.00 -1.79
C LYS A 258 -26.21 -34.91 -1.66
N LYS A 259 -25.01 -34.32 -1.64
CA LYS A 259 -23.72 -35.01 -1.73
C LYS A 259 -22.71 -34.30 -0.81
N THR A 260 -23.05 -34.21 0.47
CA THR A 260 -22.24 -33.48 1.47
C THR A 260 -20.85 -34.10 1.64
N GLU A 261 -20.68 -35.37 1.30
CA GLU A 261 -19.41 -36.10 1.30
C GLU A 261 -18.37 -35.59 0.30
N PHE A 262 -18.76 -34.74 -0.66
CA PHE A 262 -17.84 -34.08 -1.59
C PHE A 262 -17.01 -32.99 -0.91
N PHE A 263 -17.51 -32.43 0.18
CA PHE A 263 -16.91 -31.28 0.85
C PHE A 263 -15.98 -31.71 1.97
N ALA A 264 -14.96 -30.89 2.21
CA ALA A 264 -13.96 -31.11 3.24
C ALA A 264 -14.61 -31.17 4.63
N ILE A 265 -14.12 -32.05 5.51
CA ILE A 265 -14.42 -31.98 6.95
C ILE A 265 -13.46 -30.96 7.56
N LEU A 266 -13.97 -29.89 8.14
CA LEU A 266 -13.19 -28.84 8.78
C LEU A 266 -12.72 -29.25 10.19
N PRO A 267 -11.79 -28.53 10.83
CA PRO A 267 -11.33 -28.83 12.20
C PRO A 267 -12.45 -28.88 13.26
N ASN A 268 -13.58 -28.21 13.02
CA ASN A 268 -14.76 -28.24 13.88
C ASN A 268 -15.67 -29.46 13.64
N GLY A 269 -15.29 -30.39 12.76
CA GLY A 269 -16.05 -31.59 12.40
C GLY A 269 -17.17 -31.37 11.37
N LYS A 270 -17.45 -30.13 10.95
CA LYS A 270 -18.50 -29.83 9.95
C LYS A 270 -17.97 -29.91 8.51
N ARG A 271 -18.88 -30.09 7.55
CA ARG A 271 -18.56 -30.03 6.12
C ARG A 271 -18.43 -28.58 5.66
N ASP A 272 -17.49 -28.31 4.76
CA ASP A 272 -17.29 -26.98 4.18
C ASP A 272 -18.18 -26.76 2.94
N ASN A 273 -19.49 -26.75 3.13
CA ASN A 273 -20.49 -26.65 2.07
C ASN A 273 -21.42 -25.42 2.19
N ASP A 274 -21.08 -24.46 3.05
CA ASP A 274 -21.87 -23.24 3.29
C ASP A 274 -21.10 -21.99 2.85
N LEU A 275 -21.52 -21.41 1.71
CA LEU A 275 -20.92 -20.20 1.15
C LEU A 275 -21.40 -18.90 1.84
N SER A 276 -22.32 -18.97 2.80
CA SER A 276 -22.75 -17.80 3.59
C SER A 276 -21.76 -17.41 4.68
N LEU A 277 -20.83 -18.31 5.01
CA LEU A 277 -19.80 -18.08 6.01
C LEU A 277 -18.71 -17.11 5.48
N PRO A 278 -18.12 -16.28 6.36
CA PRO A 278 -17.09 -15.34 5.96
C PRO A 278 -15.76 -16.04 5.67
N GLY A 279 -15.15 -15.72 4.52
CA GLY A 279 -13.86 -16.28 4.10
C GLY A 279 -14.00 -17.11 2.82
N HIS A 280 -12.99 -17.93 2.54
CA HIS A 280 -13.04 -18.87 1.43
C HIS A 280 -13.62 -20.19 1.91
N HIS A 281 -14.83 -20.51 1.46
CA HIS A 281 -15.55 -21.74 1.78
C HIS A 281 -15.84 -22.55 0.51
N GLY A 282 -16.27 -23.80 0.68
CA GLY A 282 -16.51 -24.74 -0.42
C GLY A 282 -15.32 -25.67 -0.71
N HIS A 283 -14.42 -25.89 0.26
CA HIS A 283 -13.29 -26.80 0.11
C HIS A 283 -13.74 -28.25 -0.04
N LEU A 284 -12.95 -29.05 -0.77
CA LEU A 284 -13.36 -30.36 -1.26
C LEU A 284 -12.58 -31.51 -0.62
N CYS A 285 -13.19 -32.69 -0.64
CA CYS A 285 -12.59 -33.96 -0.24
C CYS A 285 -11.94 -34.65 -1.45
N TYR A 286 -10.64 -34.41 -1.67
CA TYR A 286 -9.91 -34.91 -2.86
C TYR A 286 -9.77 -36.45 -2.93
N THR A 287 -10.02 -37.17 -1.84
CA THR A 287 -10.04 -38.64 -1.84
C THR A 287 -11.40 -39.24 -2.22
N ASN A 288 -12.45 -38.42 -2.34
CA ASN A 288 -13.79 -38.89 -2.72
C ASN A 288 -13.83 -39.30 -4.20
N LYS A 289 -14.16 -40.57 -4.47
CA LYS A 289 -14.19 -41.14 -5.82
C LYS A 289 -15.32 -40.59 -6.69
N ASP A 290 -16.49 -40.34 -6.10
CA ASP A 290 -17.66 -39.84 -6.81
C ASP A 290 -17.47 -38.37 -7.21
N LEU A 291 -16.89 -37.55 -6.33
CA LEU A 291 -16.48 -36.18 -6.68
C LEU A 291 -15.50 -36.19 -7.86
N LYS A 292 -14.48 -37.03 -7.80
CA LYS A 292 -13.50 -37.16 -8.89
C LYS A 292 -14.18 -37.53 -10.22
N ASN A 293 -15.18 -38.41 -10.16
CA ASN A 293 -15.97 -38.77 -11.33
C ASN A 293 -16.76 -37.59 -11.87
N GLU A 294 -17.44 -36.83 -11.01
CA GLU A 294 -18.20 -35.63 -11.43
C GLU A 294 -17.31 -34.59 -12.12
N ILE A 295 -16.12 -34.32 -11.58
CA ILE A 295 -15.16 -33.38 -12.21
C ILE A 295 -14.64 -33.91 -13.54
N TYR A 296 -14.37 -35.22 -13.65
CA TYR A 296 -14.03 -35.83 -14.93
C TYR A 296 -15.14 -35.68 -15.97
N GLU A 297 -16.39 -35.96 -15.61
CA GLU A 297 -17.54 -35.83 -16.52
C GLU A 297 -17.75 -34.36 -16.95
N ASP A 298 -17.51 -33.41 -16.05
CA ASP A 298 -17.54 -31.98 -16.37
C ASP A 298 -16.43 -31.60 -17.36
N ALA A 299 -15.21 -32.08 -17.14
CA ALA A 299 -14.08 -31.88 -18.05
C ALA A 299 -14.32 -32.50 -19.43
N ALA A 300 -14.79 -33.75 -19.45
CA ALA A 300 -15.12 -34.49 -20.67
C ALA A 300 -16.19 -33.77 -21.49
N ALA A 301 -17.27 -33.33 -20.83
CA ALA A 301 -18.34 -32.58 -21.47
C ALA A 301 -17.85 -31.26 -22.05
N PHE A 302 -17.10 -30.46 -21.27
CA PHE A 302 -16.57 -29.18 -21.74
C PHE A 302 -15.62 -29.35 -22.94
N LEU A 303 -14.63 -30.24 -22.83
CA LEU A 303 -13.63 -30.46 -23.88
C LEU A 303 -14.23 -31.09 -25.15
N SER A 304 -15.35 -31.80 -25.02
CA SER A 304 -16.13 -32.32 -26.16
C SER A 304 -17.14 -31.30 -26.72
N GLY A 305 -17.09 -30.04 -26.29
CA GLY A 305 -17.94 -28.96 -26.81
C GLY A 305 -19.39 -28.96 -26.33
N LYS A 306 -19.70 -29.68 -25.23
CA LYS A 306 -21.06 -29.67 -24.67
C LYS A 306 -21.31 -28.38 -23.87
N PRO A 307 -22.53 -27.81 -23.92
CA PRO A 307 -22.86 -26.63 -23.14
C PRO A 307 -22.93 -26.95 -21.64
N ALA A 308 -22.73 -25.94 -20.79
CA ALA A 308 -22.72 -26.09 -19.33
C ALA A 308 -24.04 -26.64 -18.76
N SER A 309 -25.15 -26.40 -19.46
CA SER A 309 -26.47 -26.96 -19.14
C SER A 309 -26.52 -28.49 -19.25
N TYR A 310 -25.66 -29.11 -20.08
CA TYR A 310 -25.57 -30.57 -20.21
C TYR A 310 -25.16 -31.25 -18.90
N ARG A 311 -24.32 -30.58 -18.10
CA ARG A 311 -23.85 -31.06 -16.78
C ARG A 311 -24.60 -30.42 -15.61
N GLY A 312 -25.59 -29.58 -15.90
CA GLY A 312 -26.31 -28.83 -14.87
C GLY A 312 -25.42 -27.86 -14.10
N ILE A 313 -24.40 -27.29 -14.73
CA ILE A 313 -23.54 -26.28 -14.11
C ILE A 313 -24.40 -25.07 -13.69
N LYS A 314 -24.28 -24.66 -12.43
CA LYS A 314 -25.00 -23.52 -11.85
C LYS A 314 -24.00 -22.50 -11.36
N THR A 315 -23.92 -21.36 -12.02
CA THR A 315 -23.12 -20.22 -11.55
C THR A 315 -24.05 -19.05 -11.21
N LYS A 316 -23.52 -18.04 -10.51
CA LYS A 316 -24.24 -16.77 -10.27
C LYS A 316 -24.69 -16.07 -11.56
N LYS A 317 -24.07 -16.38 -12.71
CA LYS A 317 -24.39 -15.82 -14.04
C LYS A 317 -25.25 -16.77 -14.88
N GLY A 318 -25.86 -17.79 -14.28
CA GLY A 318 -26.62 -18.82 -14.96
C GLY A 318 -25.80 -20.06 -15.32
N SER A 319 -26.32 -20.87 -16.25
CA SER A 319 -25.67 -22.12 -16.68
C SER A 319 -24.66 -21.83 -17.78
N ILE A 320 -23.44 -21.48 -17.38
CA ILE A 320 -22.33 -21.14 -18.27
C ILE A 320 -21.05 -21.86 -17.83
N TRP A 321 -20.15 -22.09 -18.79
CA TRP A 321 -18.76 -22.37 -18.48
C TRP A 321 -18.07 -21.03 -18.21
N ASP A 322 -17.70 -20.78 -16.95
CA ASP A 322 -17.01 -19.54 -16.58
C ASP A 322 -15.67 -19.42 -17.32
N GLN A 323 -15.53 -18.38 -18.14
CA GLN A 323 -14.35 -18.17 -18.97
C GLN A 323 -13.05 -17.96 -18.17
N SER A 324 -13.11 -17.64 -16.88
CA SER A 324 -11.92 -17.59 -16.01
C SER A 324 -11.40 -18.98 -15.61
N ALA A 325 -12.23 -20.02 -15.74
CA ALA A 325 -11.90 -21.40 -15.38
C ALA A 325 -11.80 -22.33 -16.61
N PHE A 326 -12.51 -22.00 -17.68
CA PHE A 326 -12.64 -22.84 -18.85
C PHE A 326 -12.47 -22.03 -20.13
N GLN A 327 -11.51 -22.41 -20.95
CA GLN A 327 -11.20 -21.78 -22.24
C GLN A 327 -11.18 -22.88 -23.31
N PRO A 328 -11.50 -22.59 -24.59
CA PRO A 328 -11.49 -23.61 -25.64
C PRO A 328 -10.18 -24.41 -25.64
N GLY A 329 -10.28 -25.72 -25.40
CA GLY A 329 -9.15 -26.66 -25.29
C GLY A 329 -8.50 -26.78 -23.91
N TYR A 330 -8.94 -26.01 -22.90
CA TYR A 330 -8.32 -25.92 -21.58
C TYR A 330 -9.37 -25.99 -20.45
N PHE A 331 -9.27 -27.02 -19.62
CA PHE A 331 -10.12 -27.21 -18.44
C PHE A 331 -9.30 -27.08 -17.16
N ASN A 332 -9.53 -26.04 -16.36
CA ASN A 332 -8.75 -25.84 -15.13
C ASN A 332 -9.28 -26.71 -13.98
N ILE A 333 -8.37 -27.28 -13.20
CA ILE A 333 -8.64 -28.04 -11.98
C ILE A 333 -7.73 -27.50 -10.88
N MET A 334 -8.01 -26.29 -10.39
CA MET A 334 -7.35 -25.75 -9.20
C MET A 334 -8.27 -25.85 -7.99
N PRO A 335 -7.74 -26.24 -6.81
CA PRO A 335 -8.40 -26.00 -5.54
C PRO A 335 -8.94 -24.57 -5.36
N GLN A 336 -9.96 -24.43 -4.51
CA GLN A 336 -10.45 -23.13 -4.06
C GLN A 336 -9.34 -22.36 -3.34
N ASP A 337 -9.42 -21.02 -3.37
CA ASP A 337 -8.49 -20.19 -2.61
C ASP A 337 -8.58 -20.44 -1.09
N GLY A 338 -7.53 -20.11 -0.35
CA GLY A 338 -7.48 -20.34 1.10
C GLY A 338 -7.27 -21.80 1.50
N HIS A 339 -6.87 -22.68 0.58
CA HIS A 339 -6.57 -24.09 0.84
C HIS A 339 -5.33 -24.23 1.74
N GLY A 340 -5.55 -24.39 3.04
CA GLY A 340 -4.51 -24.48 4.07
C GLY A 340 -4.98 -25.25 5.31
N PRO A 341 -4.18 -25.30 6.40
CA PRO A 341 -4.48 -26.12 7.59
C PRO A 341 -5.87 -25.90 8.20
N SER A 342 -6.42 -24.68 8.13
CA SER A 342 -7.78 -24.38 8.59
C SER A 342 -8.88 -25.05 7.76
N ASN A 343 -8.60 -25.40 6.52
CA ASN A 343 -9.56 -25.89 5.53
C ASN A 343 -9.20 -27.27 4.94
N PHE A 344 -8.07 -27.87 5.36
CA PHE A 344 -7.71 -29.23 5.01
C PHE A 344 -8.77 -30.20 5.50
N CYS A 345 -9.24 -31.07 4.60
CA CYS A 345 -10.20 -32.10 4.91
C CYS A 345 -9.65 -33.07 5.97
N ARG A 346 -10.37 -33.19 7.08
CA ARG A 346 -10.05 -34.05 8.24
C ARG A 346 -10.61 -35.47 8.13
N CYS A 347 -11.09 -35.89 6.95
CA CYS A 347 -11.47 -37.29 6.77
C CYS A 347 -10.22 -38.18 6.84
N PRO A 348 -10.34 -39.44 7.33
CA PRO A 348 -9.18 -40.32 7.53
C PRO A 348 -8.31 -40.48 6.27
N GLU A 349 -8.93 -40.58 5.09
CA GLU A 349 -8.21 -40.76 3.83
C GLU A 349 -7.44 -39.53 3.38
N CYS A 350 -8.02 -38.33 3.49
CA CYS A 350 -7.29 -37.09 3.20
C CYS A 350 -6.17 -36.85 4.23
N TRP A 351 -6.41 -37.21 5.49
CA TRP A 351 -5.49 -36.96 6.59
C TRP A 351 -4.19 -37.76 6.50
N LYS A 352 -4.20 -38.93 5.83
CA LYS A 352 -2.97 -39.66 5.45
C LYS A 352 -1.96 -38.81 4.67
N TYR A 353 -2.43 -37.79 3.95
CA TYR A 353 -1.59 -36.87 3.20
C TYR A 353 -1.35 -35.58 3.98
N TYR A 354 -2.42 -34.90 4.39
CA TYR A 354 -2.31 -33.60 5.07
C TYR A 354 -1.58 -33.68 6.42
N GLY A 355 -1.74 -34.77 7.17
CA GLY A 355 -1.05 -34.98 8.45
C GLY A 355 0.45 -35.27 8.30
N ASN A 356 0.92 -35.55 7.08
CA ASN A 356 2.32 -35.92 6.77
C ASN A 356 2.97 -34.93 5.79
N ASP A 357 2.44 -33.71 5.68
CA ASP A 357 2.92 -32.66 4.76
C ASP A 357 2.97 -33.08 3.27
N LYS A 358 2.13 -34.04 2.87
CA LYS A 358 2.01 -34.54 1.49
C LYS A 358 0.79 -33.98 0.76
N ALA A 359 0.43 -32.73 1.03
CA ALA A 359 -0.70 -32.06 0.36
C ALA A 359 -0.50 -31.99 -1.17
N GLY A 360 0.74 -31.75 -1.61
CA GLY A 360 1.13 -31.80 -3.04
C GLY A 360 0.77 -33.13 -3.70
N GLU A 361 1.15 -34.26 -3.10
CA GLU A 361 0.82 -35.58 -3.66
C GLU A 361 -0.68 -35.78 -3.84
N LEU A 362 -1.48 -35.41 -2.83
CA LEU A 362 -2.93 -35.59 -2.89
C LEU A 362 -3.57 -34.78 -4.02
N VAL A 363 -3.25 -33.48 -4.09
CA VAL A 363 -3.85 -32.57 -5.08
C VAL A 363 -3.39 -32.94 -6.48
N TRP A 364 -2.09 -33.15 -6.70
CA TRP A 364 -1.57 -33.49 -8.03
C TRP A 364 -2.02 -34.89 -8.47
N THR A 365 -2.15 -35.86 -7.57
CA THR A 365 -2.72 -37.18 -7.91
C THR A 365 -4.18 -37.04 -8.37
N PHE A 366 -4.95 -36.13 -7.76
CA PHE A 366 -6.33 -35.86 -8.19
C PHE A 366 -6.36 -35.30 -9.62
N VAL A 367 -5.52 -34.30 -9.91
CA VAL A 367 -5.39 -33.68 -11.24
C VAL A 367 -4.93 -34.71 -12.28
N SER A 368 -3.84 -35.44 -12.00
CA SER A 368 -3.24 -36.44 -12.89
C SER A 368 -4.23 -37.56 -13.24
N ASN A 369 -4.98 -38.08 -12.27
CA ASN A 369 -5.98 -39.13 -12.52
C ASN A 369 -7.05 -38.70 -13.53
N ILE A 370 -7.52 -37.46 -13.46
CA ILE A 370 -8.53 -36.94 -14.38
C ILE A 370 -7.91 -36.75 -15.76
N ALA A 371 -6.70 -36.17 -15.82
CA ALA A 371 -5.98 -35.95 -17.07
C ALA A 371 -5.67 -37.27 -17.82
N GLU A 372 -5.22 -38.31 -17.11
CA GLU A 372 -4.99 -39.64 -17.66
C GLU A 372 -6.29 -40.28 -18.15
N ARG A 373 -7.39 -40.13 -17.40
CA ARG A 373 -8.69 -40.68 -17.81
C ARG A 373 -9.20 -39.98 -19.07
N LEU A 374 -8.99 -38.67 -19.24
CA LEU A 374 -9.32 -37.97 -20.48
C LEU A 374 -8.52 -38.55 -21.67
N LYS A 375 -7.20 -38.75 -21.51
CA LYS A 375 -6.36 -39.39 -22.54
C LYS A 375 -6.83 -40.79 -22.89
N LYS A 376 -7.11 -41.62 -21.87
CA LYS A 376 -7.56 -43.00 -22.05
C LYS A 376 -8.86 -43.10 -22.86
N ASN A 377 -9.73 -42.09 -22.76
CA ASN A 377 -11.00 -42.02 -23.48
C ASN A 377 -10.93 -41.14 -24.75
N ASP A 378 -9.73 -40.84 -25.23
CA ASP A 378 -9.47 -40.04 -26.44
C ASP A 378 -10.12 -38.64 -26.46
N ILE A 379 -10.31 -38.04 -25.28
CA ILE A 379 -10.83 -36.67 -25.17
C ILE A 379 -9.67 -35.70 -25.33
N LYS A 380 -9.67 -34.94 -26.43
CA LYS A 380 -8.62 -33.96 -26.74
C LYS A 380 -8.74 -32.71 -25.86
N GLY A 381 -7.60 -32.19 -25.42
CA GLY A 381 -7.50 -30.96 -24.64
C GLY A 381 -6.52 -31.08 -23.49
N TYR A 382 -6.30 -29.96 -22.80
CA TYR A 382 -5.40 -29.86 -21.65
C TYR A 382 -6.17 -29.63 -20.37
N VAL A 383 -5.68 -30.24 -19.30
CA VAL A 383 -6.00 -29.86 -17.93
C VAL A 383 -4.99 -28.80 -17.50
N THR A 384 -5.46 -27.71 -16.92
CA THR A 384 -4.57 -26.71 -16.32
C THR A 384 -4.72 -26.73 -14.80
N ALA A 385 -3.64 -26.47 -14.06
CA ALA A 385 -3.68 -26.32 -12.61
C ALA A 385 -2.56 -25.37 -12.15
N MET A 386 -2.65 -24.89 -10.92
CA MET A 386 -1.63 -24.02 -10.32
C MET A 386 -0.93 -24.74 -9.18
N ALA A 387 0.40 -24.67 -9.12
CA ALA A 387 1.21 -25.05 -7.99
C ALA A 387 1.24 -23.88 -6.98
N TYR A 388 0.44 -23.98 -5.91
CA TYR A 388 0.24 -22.88 -4.95
C TYR A 388 0.17 -23.37 -3.50
N GLY A 389 0.64 -22.53 -2.58
CA GLY A 389 0.59 -22.78 -1.14
C GLY A 389 1.11 -24.17 -0.76
N PRO A 390 0.32 -25.00 -0.06
CA PRO A 390 0.75 -26.30 0.44
C PRO A 390 0.93 -27.39 -0.64
N TYR A 391 0.50 -27.15 -1.89
CA TYR A 391 0.71 -28.07 -3.02
C TYR A 391 1.60 -27.46 -4.10
N ARG A 392 2.45 -26.50 -3.72
CA ARG A 392 3.43 -25.85 -4.60
C ARG A 392 4.61 -26.77 -4.99
N GLY A 393 5.02 -27.65 -4.08
CA GLY A 393 6.14 -28.57 -4.31
C GLY A 393 5.89 -29.51 -5.48
N VAL A 394 6.98 -29.95 -6.12
CA VAL A 394 6.93 -30.92 -7.21
C VAL A 394 6.53 -32.29 -6.64
N PRO A 395 5.47 -32.94 -7.15
CA PRO A 395 5.07 -34.25 -6.66
C PRO A 395 6.03 -35.35 -7.12
N GLU A 396 6.07 -36.46 -6.37
CA GLU A 396 6.86 -37.67 -6.65
C GLU A 396 6.37 -38.33 -7.96
N HIS A 397 5.06 -38.53 -8.12
CA HIS A 397 4.47 -39.20 -9.28
C HIS A 397 4.59 -38.38 -10.58
N LYS A 398 4.59 -39.07 -11.74
CA LYS A 398 4.66 -38.41 -13.05
C LYS A 398 3.42 -37.57 -13.32
N ILE A 399 3.61 -36.37 -13.87
CA ILE A 399 2.51 -35.53 -14.36
C ILE A 399 2.23 -35.90 -15.82
N PRO A 400 0.96 -36.14 -16.22
CA PRO A 400 0.61 -36.42 -17.61
C PRO A 400 0.94 -35.24 -18.54
N ASP A 401 1.33 -35.53 -19.78
CA ASP A 401 1.69 -34.53 -20.80
C ASP A 401 0.54 -33.59 -21.20
N ASN A 402 -0.72 -33.95 -20.93
CA ASN A 402 -1.87 -33.10 -21.13
C ASN A 402 -2.20 -32.24 -19.90
N VAL A 403 -1.27 -32.08 -18.95
CA VAL A 403 -1.38 -31.17 -17.81
C VAL A 403 -0.41 -30.00 -17.99
N LEU A 404 -0.94 -28.78 -17.92
CA LEU A 404 -0.14 -27.56 -17.93
C LEU A 404 -0.19 -26.87 -16.57
N VAL A 405 0.95 -26.39 -16.10
CA VAL A 405 1.12 -25.91 -14.72
C VAL A 405 1.47 -24.42 -14.68
N MET A 406 0.67 -23.66 -13.93
CA MET A 406 1.07 -22.35 -13.44
C MET A 406 1.84 -22.52 -12.13
N LEU A 407 3.00 -21.90 -11.96
CA LEU A 407 3.74 -21.94 -10.71
C LEU A 407 3.66 -20.61 -9.97
N ALA A 408 3.17 -20.65 -8.74
CA ALA A 408 3.16 -19.49 -7.85
C ALA A 408 4.50 -19.33 -7.15
N VAL A 409 5.26 -18.30 -7.49
CA VAL A 409 6.50 -17.93 -6.81
C VAL A 409 6.42 -16.50 -6.30
N THR A 410 7.25 -16.16 -5.32
CA THR A 410 7.28 -14.81 -4.74
C THR A 410 7.48 -13.71 -5.78
N GLY A 411 8.25 -13.98 -6.82
CA GLY A 411 8.49 -13.05 -7.92
C GLY A 411 9.57 -12.01 -7.60
N PRO A 412 9.64 -10.95 -8.42
CA PRO A 412 10.84 -10.11 -8.55
C PRO A 412 11.19 -9.29 -7.32
N TRP A 413 10.26 -8.99 -6.42
CA TRP A 413 10.56 -8.19 -5.22
C TRP A 413 11.36 -8.95 -4.16
N GLN A 414 11.24 -10.26 -4.07
CA GLN A 414 11.99 -11.06 -3.09
C GLN A 414 13.37 -11.49 -3.59
N ASP A 415 13.71 -11.22 -4.86
CA ASP A 415 15.01 -11.54 -5.50
C ASP A 415 16.21 -10.84 -4.85
N LYS A 416 15.98 -9.89 -3.94
CA LYS A 416 17.07 -9.20 -3.22
C LYS A 416 17.68 -10.05 -2.10
N ALA A 417 17.03 -11.15 -1.70
CA ALA A 417 17.61 -12.14 -0.80
C ALA A 417 18.08 -13.37 -1.60
N ALA A 418 19.39 -13.62 -1.57
CA ALA A 418 20.04 -14.62 -2.43
C ALA A 418 19.57 -16.06 -2.16
N ASP A 419 19.26 -16.39 -0.90
CA ASP A 419 18.71 -17.68 -0.48
C ASP A 419 17.30 -17.92 -1.05
N ILE A 420 16.43 -16.90 -0.97
CA ILE A 420 15.06 -16.97 -1.49
C ILE A 420 15.07 -17.02 -3.02
N GLN A 421 15.89 -16.17 -3.65
CA GLN A 421 16.08 -16.17 -5.09
C GLN A 421 16.51 -17.57 -5.57
N SER A 422 17.56 -18.14 -4.97
CA SER A 422 18.08 -19.47 -5.36
C SER A 422 17.04 -20.57 -5.18
N LYS A 423 16.28 -20.54 -4.07
CA LYS A 423 15.20 -21.50 -3.77
C LYS A 423 14.09 -21.47 -4.83
N PHE A 424 13.61 -20.29 -5.22
CA PHE A 424 12.54 -20.20 -6.22
C PHE A 424 13.02 -20.39 -7.65
N ASP A 425 14.23 -19.93 -8.00
CA ASP A 425 14.83 -20.20 -9.31
C ASP A 425 15.04 -21.73 -9.48
N GLN A 426 15.43 -22.45 -8.43
CA GLN A 426 15.53 -23.91 -8.47
C GLN A 426 14.15 -24.57 -8.59
N LEU A 427 13.15 -24.11 -7.83
CA LEU A 427 11.79 -24.63 -7.92
C LEU A 427 11.19 -24.46 -9.34
N ILE A 428 11.48 -23.35 -10.01
CA ILE A 428 11.07 -23.12 -11.41
C ILE A 428 11.69 -24.18 -12.32
N LYS A 429 13.00 -24.44 -12.19
CA LYS A 429 13.70 -25.47 -12.97
C LYS A 429 13.19 -26.88 -12.68
N ASP A 430 12.91 -27.19 -11.41
CA ASP A 430 12.39 -28.50 -11.01
C ASP A 430 11.03 -28.77 -11.64
N TRP A 431 10.16 -27.74 -11.68
CA TRP A 431 8.88 -27.84 -12.37
C TRP A 431 9.02 -27.92 -13.89
N ASP A 432 9.87 -27.10 -14.51
CA ASP A 432 10.18 -27.17 -15.95
C ASP A 432 10.62 -28.59 -16.36
N ASN A 433 11.54 -29.18 -15.60
CA ASN A 433 11.98 -30.56 -15.78
C ASN A 433 10.84 -31.57 -15.58
N LYS A 434 9.93 -31.33 -14.61
CA LYS A 434 8.83 -32.25 -14.28
C LYS A 434 7.80 -32.36 -15.40
N ILE A 435 7.52 -31.25 -16.11
CA ILE A 435 6.45 -31.17 -17.12
C ILE A 435 6.97 -31.09 -18.56
N ALA A 436 8.27 -31.34 -18.77
CA ALA A 436 8.86 -31.39 -20.10
C ALA A 436 8.06 -32.31 -21.06
N PRO A 437 7.86 -31.91 -22.33
CA PRO A 437 8.49 -30.78 -23.02
C PRO A 437 7.77 -29.43 -22.82
N HIS A 438 6.75 -29.35 -21.96
CA HIS A 438 6.11 -28.09 -21.62
C HIS A 438 6.93 -27.30 -20.60
N LYS A 439 6.66 -25.98 -20.50
CA LYS A 439 7.23 -25.12 -19.45
C LYS A 439 6.13 -24.50 -18.63
N VAL A 440 6.45 -24.14 -17.39
CA VAL A 440 5.50 -23.44 -16.52
C VAL A 440 5.27 -22.01 -17.00
N TRP A 441 4.14 -21.41 -16.63
CA TRP A 441 4.03 -19.95 -16.56
C TRP A 441 3.87 -19.55 -15.10
N LEU A 442 4.23 -18.32 -14.77
CA LEU A 442 4.35 -17.91 -13.38
C LEU A 442 3.16 -17.07 -12.91
N TRP A 443 2.80 -17.23 -11.64
CA TRP A 443 2.13 -16.20 -10.85
C TRP A 443 3.18 -15.51 -9.98
N ASN A 444 3.34 -14.19 -10.12
CA ASN A 444 4.36 -13.43 -9.42
C ASN A 444 3.77 -12.27 -8.64
N TYR A 445 4.36 -11.96 -7.47
CA TYR A 445 3.89 -10.91 -6.59
C TYR A 445 4.85 -9.71 -6.60
N ALA A 446 4.40 -8.61 -7.20
CA ALA A 446 5.04 -7.29 -7.21
C ALA A 446 4.02 -6.19 -6.89
N GLY A 447 3.10 -6.48 -5.95
CA GLY A 447 1.98 -5.63 -5.57
C GLY A 447 2.02 -5.16 -4.11
N LYS A 448 1.49 -3.96 -3.88
CA LYS A 448 1.23 -3.33 -2.59
C LYS A 448 -0.11 -3.82 -2.03
N TYR A 449 -0.13 -5.04 -1.50
CA TYR A 449 -1.26 -5.59 -0.76
C TYR A 449 -0.82 -6.00 0.66
N GLY A 450 -1.80 -6.15 1.57
CA GLY A 450 -1.53 -6.50 2.97
C GLY A 450 -0.60 -5.50 3.65
N GLU A 451 0.50 -5.98 4.24
CA GLU A 451 1.48 -5.15 4.96
C GLU A 451 2.27 -4.20 4.05
N LYS A 452 2.29 -4.43 2.73
CA LYS A 452 2.96 -3.57 1.75
C LYS A 452 2.11 -2.37 1.33
N MET A 453 0.86 -2.27 1.81
CA MET A 453 -0.03 -1.13 1.55
C MET A 453 0.45 0.09 2.34
N ILE A 454 1.39 0.85 1.78
CA ILE A 454 1.92 2.09 2.35
C ILE A 454 1.42 3.28 1.49
N PRO A 455 0.28 3.90 1.80
CA PRO A 455 -0.37 4.85 0.90
C PRO A 455 0.51 6.04 0.51
N GLY A 456 0.64 6.29 -0.80
CA GLY A 456 1.40 7.43 -1.34
C GLY A 456 2.91 7.22 -1.48
N ILE A 457 3.41 6.01 -1.18
CA ILE A 457 4.80 5.63 -1.41
C ILE A 457 4.94 4.82 -2.72
N PRO A 458 5.73 5.27 -3.71
CA PRO A 458 5.94 4.58 -4.98
C PRO A 458 6.69 3.24 -4.86
N ALA A 459 6.34 2.27 -5.70
CA ALA A 459 6.92 0.92 -5.75
C ALA A 459 7.49 0.55 -7.14
N SER A 460 8.05 1.53 -7.84
CA SER A 460 8.67 1.35 -9.16
C SER A 460 10.01 0.61 -9.01
N THR A 461 10.15 -0.55 -9.65
CA THR A 461 11.31 -1.46 -9.57
C THR A 461 11.66 -2.12 -10.92
N PRO A 462 11.83 -1.36 -12.02
CA PRO A 462 11.96 -1.92 -13.36
C PRO A 462 13.19 -2.83 -13.54
N ARG A 463 14.31 -2.55 -12.87
CA ARG A 463 15.51 -3.40 -12.95
C ARG A 463 15.32 -4.70 -12.18
N CYS A 464 14.60 -4.64 -11.07
CA CYS A 464 14.21 -5.82 -10.32
C CYS A 464 13.32 -6.77 -11.15
N ILE A 465 12.31 -6.21 -11.83
CA ILE A 465 11.48 -6.95 -12.79
C ILE A 465 12.36 -7.60 -13.86
N ALA A 466 13.27 -6.82 -14.44
CA ALA A 466 14.10 -7.27 -15.55
C ALA A 466 15.04 -8.43 -15.19
N SER A 467 15.73 -8.31 -14.06
CA SER A 467 16.64 -9.35 -13.57
C SER A 467 15.92 -10.69 -13.42
N PHE A 468 14.74 -10.69 -12.80
CA PHE A 468 13.96 -11.91 -12.56
C PHE A 468 13.58 -12.62 -13.87
N TYR A 469 12.97 -11.90 -14.81
CA TYR A 469 12.49 -12.51 -16.06
C TYR A 469 13.63 -12.88 -17.00
N LYS A 470 14.74 -12.15 -17.01
CA LYS A 470 15.92 -12.49 -17.84
C LYS A 470 16.53 -13.83 -17.40
N ARG A 471 16.67 -14.05 -16.09
CA ARG A 471 17.24 -15.31 -15.56
C ARG A 471 16.34 -16.51 -15.79
N ASN A 472 15.03 -16.33 -15.64
CA ASN A 472 14.06 -17.41 -15.69
C ASN A 472 13.49 -17.69 -17.09
N ALA A 473 13.73 -16.82 -18.07
CA ALA A 473 13.25 -16.95 -19.45
C ALA A 473 13.45 -18.35 -20.09
N PRO A 474 14.57 -19.07 -19.87
CA PRO A 474 14.73 -20.41 -20.45
C PRO A 474 13.74 -21.45 -19.93
N TYR A 475 13.14 -21.26 -18.76
CA TYR A 475 12.35 -22.27 -18.03
C TYR A 475 10.86 -21.94 -17.94
N ILE A 476 10.42 -20.85 -18.57
CA ILE A 476 9.04 -20.36 -18.47
C ILE A 476 8.46 -19.97 -19.83
N THR A 477 7.12 -19.97 -19.92
CA THR A 477 6.36 -19.43 -21.05
C THR A 477 5.82 -18.02 -20.79
N GLY A 478 6.18 -17.42 -19.64
CA GLY A 478 5.82 -16.08 -19.23
C GLY A 478 5.16 -16.03 -17.86
N ALA A 479 4.41 -14.95 -17.59
CA ALA A 479 3.83 -14.72 -16.28
C ALA A 479 2.55 -13.87 -16.28
N PHE A 480 1.80 -14.04 -15.20
CA PHE A 480 0.87 -13.07 -14.65
C PHE A 480 1.57 -12.31 -13.52
N LEU A 481 1.72 -11.00 -13.69
CA LEU A 481 2.33 -10.10 -12.72
C LEU A 481 1.23 -9.47 -11.84
N GLU A 482 1.05 -10.00 -10.63
CA GLU A 482 0.17 -9.40 -9.61
C GLU A 482 0.88 -8.19 -8.99
N SER A 483 0.31 -7.00 -9.15
CA SER A 483 1.05 -5.73 -9.04
C SER A 483 0.19 -4.56 -8.58
N GLU A 484 -0.73 -4.83 -7.66
CA GLU A 484 -1.62 -3.82 -7.11
C GLU A 484 -0.85 -2.64 -6.54
N THR A 485 -1.38 -1.44 -6.72
CA THR A 485 -0.78 -0.23 -6.18
C THR A 485 -1.85 0.84 -5.99
N ASP A 486 -1.58 1.83 -5.13
CA ASP A 486 -2.50 2.94 -4.88
C ASP A 486 -2.73 3.76 -6.17
N PHE A 487 -1.67 3.94 -6.96
CA PHE A 487 -1.65 4.73 -8.19
C PHE A 487 -0.95 3.95 -9.30
N TYR A 488 -1.60 3.77 -10.45
CA TYR A 488 -1.09 2.96 -11.58
C TYR A 488 0.29 3.45 -12.02
N ILE A 489 0.47 4.77 -12.02
CA ILE A 489 1.70 5.46 -12.39
C ILE A 489 2.89 5.02 -11.53
N PHE A 490 2.70 4.58 -10.28
CA PHE A 490 3.81 4.06 -9.48
C PHE A 490 4.45 2.82 -10.10
N ASN A 491 3.72 2.08 -10.93
CA ASN A 491 4.17 0.86 -11.59
C ASN A 491 4.28 0.97 -13.12
N TYR A 492 4.07 2.14 -13.75
CA TYR A 492 4.04 2.21 -15.22
C TYR A 492 5.34 1.69 -15.86
N LEU A 493 6.49 1.99 -15.24
CA LEU A 493 7.79 1.58 -15.74
C LEU A 493 8.02 0.07 -15.51
N ASN A 494 7.47 -0.50 -14.42
CA ASN A 494 7.45 -1.95 -14.22
C ASN A 494 6.69 -2.65 -15.35
N TYR A 495 5.52 -2.12 -15.73
CA TYR A 495 4.73 -2.67 -16.84
C TYR A 495 5.45 -2.53 -18.17
N TYR A 496 5.97 -1.34 -18.47
CA TYR A 496 6.68 -1.11 -19.73
C TYR A 496 7.86 -2.08 -19.89
N VAL A 497 8.70 -2.24 -18.85
CA VAL A 497 9.81 -3.21 -18.89
C VAL A 497 9.32 -4.65 -18.98
N PHE A 498 8.33 -5.05 -18.16
CA PHE A 498 7.78 -6.40 -18.18
C PHE A 498 7.27 -6.78 -19.58
N PHE A 499 6.42 -5.96 -20.20
CA PHE A 499 5.83 -6.27 -21.50
C PHE A 499 6.85 -6.25 -22.64
N LYS A 500 7.85 -5.36 -22.61
CA LYS A 500 8.95 -5.37 -23.60
C LYS A 500 9.79 -6.64 -23.49
N MET A 501 10.14 -7.05 -22.28
CA MET A 501 10.89 -8.28 -22.06
C MET A 501 10.06 -9.54 -22.35
N ALA A 502 8.77 -9.51 -22.05
CA ALA A 502 7.88 -10.63 -22.36
C ALA A 502 7.66 -10.76 -23.88
N TRP A 503 7.82 -9.67 -24.64
CA TRP A 503 7.87 -9.73 -26.10
C TRP A 503 9.23 -10.27 -26.59
N ASN A 504 10.34 -9.73 -26.09
CA ASN A 504 11.70 -10.15 -26.45
C ASN A 504 12.55 -10.23 -25.18
N ASN A 505 12.86 -11.45 -24.73
CA ASN A 505 13.57 -11.71 -23.49
C ASN A 505 15.06 -11.30 -23.53
N SER A 506 15.57 -10.99 -24.73
CA SER A 506 16.92 -10.47 -24.97
C SER A 506 16.99 -8.94 -24.93
N THR A 507 15.89 -8.26 -24.58
CA THR A 507 15.84 -6.80 -24.43
C THR A 507 16.93 -6.28 -23.47
N ASP A 508 17.71 -5.29 -23.94
CA ASP A 508 18.64 -4.53 -23.10
C ASP A 508 17.87 -3.49 -22.28
N VAL A 509 17.68 -3.79 -21.00
CA VAL A 509 16.86 -2.98 -20.10
C VAL A 509 17.54 -1.67 -19.71
N GLU A 510 18.86 -1.62 -19.56
CA GLU A 510 19.51 -0.34 -19.26
C GLU A 510 19.42 0.60 -20.46
N ARG A 511 19.55 0.08 -21.68
CA ARG A 511 19.27 0.86 -22.89
C ARG A 511 17.81 1.30 -22.98
N LEU A 512 16.87 0.42 -22.63
CA LEU A 512 15.43 0.72 -22.64
C LEU A 512 15.08 1.85 -21.65
N LEU A 513 15.65 1.80 -20.43
CA LEU A 513 15.46 2.83 -19.41
C LEU A 513 16.12 4.16 -19.79
N LYS A 514 17.32 4.12 -20.39
CA LYS A 514 18.00 5.31 -20.91
C LYS A 514 17.20 5.97 -22.03
N GLU A 515 16.69 5.20 -22.99
CA GLU A 515 15.82 5.71 -24.05
C GLU A 515 14.53 6.32 -23.47
N HIS A 516 13.94 5.67 -22.46
CA HIS A 516 12.78 6.22 -21.75
C HIS A 516 13.07 7.62 -21.20
N ASP A 517 14.17 7.78 -20.47
CA ASP A 517 14.51 9.05 -19.85
C ASP A 517 14.76 10.15 -20.90
N GLU A 518 15.46 9.80 -21.99
CA GLU A 518 15.75 10.69 -23.11
C GLU A 518 14.48 11.16 -23.84
N LEU A 519 13.58 10.23 -24.17
CA LEU A 519 12.36 10.55 -24.92
C LEU A 519 11.28 11.22 -24.06
N MET A 520 11.17 10.83 -22.78
CA MET A 520 10.18 11.43 -21.87
C MET A 520 10.60 12.81 -21.40
N PHE A 521 11.87 13.03 -21.07
CA PHE A 521 12.29 14.22 -20.32
C PHE A 521 13.31 15.09 -21.08
N GLY A 522 13.81 14.63 -22.24
CA GLY A 522 14.70 15.42 -23.08
C GLY A 522 15.93 15.89 -22.30
N PRO A 523 16.20 17.21 -22.22
CA PRO A 523 17.34 17.73 -21.45
C PRO A 523 17.38 17.32 -19.97
N ALA A 524 16.24 16.97 -19.37
CA ALA A 524 16.15 16.56 -17.96
C ALA A 524 16.32 15.04 -17.75
N ALA A 525 16.67 14.27 -18.79
CA ALA A 525 16.82 12.81 -18.70
C ALA A 525 17.72 12.36 -17.54
N GLY A 526 18.87 13.02 -17.35
CA GLY A 526 19.82 12.66 -16.28
C GLY A 526 19.24 12.82 -14.87
N GLN A 527 18.49 13.88 -14.61
CA GLN A 527 17.86 14.18 -13.32
C GLN A 527 16.72 13.22 -13.04
N MET A 528 15.88 12.98 -14.05
CA MET A 528 14.72 12.09 -13.93
C MET A 528 15.14 10.62 -13.78
N GLY A 529 16.19 10.19 -14.50
CA GLY A 529 16.76 8.84 -14.33
C GLY A 529 17.35 8.60 -12.93
N LYS A 530 18.01 9.61 -12.35
CA LYS A 530 18.46 9.58 -10.95
C LYS A 530 17.27 9.47 -9.97
N PHE A 531 16.20 10.20 -10.22
CA PHE A 531 14.97 10.13 -9.41
C PHE A 531 14.36 8.72 -9.43
N PHE A 532 14.14 8.12 -10.60
CA PHE A 532 13.57 6.77 -10.69
C PHE A 532 14.48 5.71 -10.06
N SER A 533 15.80 5.84 -10.25
CA SER A 533 16.77 4.93 -9.63
C SER A 533 16.74 5.04 -8.11
N ARG A 534 16.60 6.25 -7.56
CA ARG A 534 16.45 6.47 -6.11
C ARG A 534 15.15 5.87 -5.57
N ILE A 535 14.04 5.97 -6.29
CA ILE A 535 12.78 5.33 -5.89
C ILE A 535 12.91 3.81 -5.84
N GLU A 536 13.53 3.20 -6.86
CA GLU A 536 13.76 1.75 -6.89
C GLU A 536 14.68 1.29 -5.75
N GLU A 537 15.73 2.05 -5.46
CA GLU A 537 16.63 1.80 -4.32
C GLU A 537 15.88 1.86 -2.98
N LEU A 538 15.14 2.95 -2.72
CA LEU A 538 14.39 3.12 -1.48
C LEU A 538 13.40 1.98 -1.25
N TRP A 539 12.66 1.59 -2.29
CA TRP A 539 11.71 0.49 -2.19
C TRP A 539 12.45 -0.84 -1.94
N THR A 540 13.36 -1.21 -2.83
CA THR A 540 13.97 -2.55 -2.83
C THR A 540 14.93 -2.80 -1.66
N GLN A 541 15.64 -1.77 -1.19
CA GLN A 541 16.66 -1.92 -0.15
C GLN A 541 16.13 -1.59 1.25
N HIS A 542 15.25 -0.60 1.38
CA HIS A 542 14.83 -0.09 2.68
C HIS A 542 13.39 -0.45 3.08
N ILE A 543 12.48 -0.68 2.13
CA ILE A 543 11.08 -1.04 2.42
C ILE A 543 10.87 -2.55 2.39
N ILE A 544 11.26 -3.22 1.31
CA ILE A 544 11.09 -4.67 1.14
C ILE A 544 12.39 -5.47 1.33
N GLY A 545 13.49 -4.81 1.74
CA GLY A 545 14.81 -5.43 1.79
C GLY A 545 15.03 -6.47 2.88
N LYS A 546 14.16 -6.57 3.89
CA LYS A 546 14.26 -7.55 4.98
C LYS A 546 13.19 -8.63 4.83
N ILE A 547 13.57 -9.90 4.82
CA ILE A 547 12.65 -11.04 4.60
C ILE A 547 12.81 -12.10 5.69
N TYR A 548 11.71 -12.72 6.12
CA TYR A 548 11.68 -13.86 7.05
C TYR A 548 10.86 -15.03 6.47
N GLU A 549 11.23 -16.27 6.79
CA GLU A 549 10.46 -17.46 6.44
C GLU A 549 9.24 -17.62 7.36
N THR A 550 8.10 -17.99 6.78
CA THR A 550 6.86 -18.33 7.52
C THR A 550 6.35 -19.69 7.05
N PRO A 551 5.40 -20.34 7.76
CA PRO A 551 4.78 -21.58 7.28
C PRO A 551 4.11 -21.47 5.90
N LEU A 552 3.81 -20.24 5.44
CA LEU A 552 3.22 -19.97 4.12
C LEU A 552 4.27 -19.53 3.08
N GLY A 553 5.55 -19.48 3.47
CA GLY A 553 6.68 -19.02 2.67
C GLY A 553 7.26 -17.68 3.13
N PRO A 554 8.28 -17.17 2.43
CA PRO A 554 9.00 -15.97 2.85
C PRO A 554 8.17 -14.70 2.71
N ARG A 555 8.24 -13.82 3.72
CA ARG A 555 7.52 -12.54 3.82
C ARG A 555 8.45 -11.38 4.15
N ALA A 556 8.27 -10.27 3.44
CA ALA A 556 9.02 -9.04 3.72
C ALA A 556 8.56 -8.42 5.06
N VAL A 557 9.51 -8.02 5.90
CA VAL A 557 9.24 -7.24 7.12
C VAL A 557 9.31 -5.77 6.76
N ILE A 558 8.13 -5.15 6.76
CA ILE A 558 7.96 -3.76 6.40
C ILE A 558 8.36 -2.87 7.58
N PRO A 559 9.20 -1.83 7.37
CA PRO A 559 9.53 -0.87 8.42
C PRO A 559 8.27 -0.20 8.99
N SER A 560 8.35 0.24 10.25
CA SER A 560 7.27 1.03 10.86
C SER A 560 7.04 2.33 10.08
N GLU A 561 5.80 2.84 10.12
CA GLU A 561 5.45 4.11 9.47
C GLU A 561 6.36 5.26 9.92
N THR A 562 6.75 5.27 11.20
CA THR A 562 7.77 6.19 11.73
C THR A 562 9.09 6.07 10.97
N LYS A 563 9.69 4.89 10.92
CA LYS A 563 10.96 4.68 10.20
C LYS A 563 10.85 5.06 8.73
N ILE A 564 9.71 4.77 8.08
CA ILE A 564 9.45 5.16 6.69
C ILE A 564 9.56 6.67 6.51
N PHE A 565 8.95 7.48 7.38
CA PHE A 565 8.89 8.94 7.19
C PHE A 565 9.97 9.74 7.92
N THR A 566 10.66 9.16 8.90
CA THR A 566 11.76 9.82 9.63
C THR A 566 13.14 9.43 9.11
N GLU A 567 13.32 8.21 8.59
CA GLU A 567 14.62 7.71 8.14
C GLU A 567 14.67 7.52 6.62
N ILE A 568 13.72 6.76 6.04
CA ILE A 568 13.76 6.37 4.62
C ILE A 568 13.39 7.55 3.71
N TYR A 569 12.16 8.04 3.83
CA TYR A 569 11.66 9.28 3.22
C TYR A 569 11.81 10.46 4.20
N SER A 570 13.01 10.57 4.79
CA SER A 570 13.41 11.68 5.66
C SER A 570 13.32 13.02 4.93
N GLU A 571 13.37 14.12 5.70
CA GLU A 571 13.43 15.47 5.10
C GLU A 571 14.62 15.63 4.15
N LYS A 572 15.77 15.06 4.50
CA LYS A 572 16.95 15.02 3.64
C LYS A 572 16.65 14.32 2.31
N THR A 573 16.14 13.09 2.36
CA THR A 573 15.80 12.31 1.14
C THR A 573 14.76 13.04 0.28
N VAL A 574 13.73 13.63 0.89
CA VAL A 574 12.70 14.39 0.17
C VAL A 574 13.28 15.65 -0.47
N SER A 575 14.17 16.37 0.22
CA SER A 575 14.83 17.57 -0.30
C SER A 575 15.79 17.26 -1.45
N GLU A 576 16.52 16.13 -1.38
CA GLU A 576 17.33 15.64 -2.50
C GLU A 576 16.47 15.40 -3.75
N MET A 577 15.32 14.75 -3.61
CA MET A 577 14.39 14.54 -4.73
C MET A 577 13.80 15.85 -5.24
N LYS A 578 13.43 16.79 -4.36
CA LYS A 578 12.95 18.12 -4.78
C LYS A 578 13.98 18.84 -5.64
N LYS A 579 15.25 18.82 -5.24
CA LYS A 579 16.35 19.43 -6.00
C LYS A 579 16.47 18.85 -7.42
N LEU A 580 16.33 17.53 -7.57
CA LEU A 580 16.31 16.91 -8.91
C LEU A 580 15.18 17.46 -9.79
N PHE A 581 13.99 17.67 -9.23
CA PHE A 581 12.87 18.26 -9.97
C PHE A 581 13.08 19.74 -10.28
N GLU A 582 13.62 20.53 -9.35
CA GLU A 582 13.94 21.94 -9.60
C GLU A 582 14.95 22.09 -10.74
N GLU A 583 15.99 21.24 -10.76
CA GLU A 583 16.96 21.18 -11.86
C GLU A 583 16.31 20.72 -13.18
N ALA A 584 15.48 19.67 -13.14
CA ALA A 584 14.74 19.19 -14.31
C ALA A 584 13.82 20.26 -14.90
N GLN A 585 13.12 21.02 -14.05
CA GLN A 585 12.25 22.13 -14.46
C GLN A 585 13.06 23.26 -15.10
N LYS A 586 14.25 23.59 -14.57
CA LYS A 586 15.16 24.57 -15.19
C LYS A 586 15.63 24.10 -16.58
N LEU A 587 16.02 22.84 -16.72
CA LEU A 587 16.51 22.26 -17.99
C LEU A 587 15.42 22.15 -19.06
N THR A 588 14.16 22.07 -18.65
CA THR A 588 13.00 22.02 -19.54
C THR A 588 12.30 23.38 -19.71
N ALA A 589 12.86 24.45 -19.13
CA ALA A 589 12.38 25.80 -19.35
C ALA A 589 12.41 26.13 -20.86
N GLY A 590 11.28 26.62 -21.38
CA GLY A 590 11.11 26.89 -22.81
C GLY A 590 10.81 25.67 -23.69
N LYS A 591 10.66 24.46 -23.11
CA LYS A 591 10.28 23.24 -23.84
C LYS A 591 8.99 22.63 -23.25
N PRO A 592 7.81 23.12 -23.65
CA PRO A 592 6.55 22.85 -22.97
C PRO A 592 6.19 21.36 -22.90
N GLU A 593 6.55 20.56 -23.90
CA GLU A 593 6.29 19.12 -23.95
C GLU A 593 7.05 18.34 -22.88
N TYR A 594 8.34 18.64 -22.67
CA TYR A 594 9.15 17.99 -21.63
C TYR A 594 8.79 18.55 -20.25
N ALA A 595 8.57 19.86 -20.13
CA ALA A 595 8.14 20.49 -18.88
C ALA A 595 6.81 19.90 -18.38
N ALA A 596 5.85 19.64 -19.28
CA ALA A 596 4.58 18.99 -18.93
C ALA A 596 4.79 17.59 -18.32
N ARG A 597 5.68 16.78 -18.90
CA ARG A 597 5.99 15.42 -18.39
C ARG A 597 6.74 15.46 -17.08
N VAL A 598 7.73 16.34 -16.92
CA VAL A 598 8.43 16.55 -15.64
C VAL A 598 7.44 16.96 -14.54
N ASN A 599 6.58 17.94 -14.81
CA ASN A 599 5.55 18.39 -13.87
C ASN A 599 4.52 17.30 -13.55
N PHE A 600 4.15 16.49 -14.54
CA PHE A 600 3.26 15.35 -14.35
C PHE A 600 3.87 14.33 -13.38
N ILE A 601 5.14 13.94 -13.57
CA ILE A 601 5.81 13.01 -12.64
C ILE A 601 5.98 13.65 -11.26
N LYS A 602 6.33 14.95 -11.18
CA LYS A 602 6.42 15.65 -9.89
C LYS A 602 5.11 15.54 -9.11
N LYS A 603 4.00 15.91 -9.75
CA LYS A 603 2.65 15.91 -9.16
C LYS A 603 2.23 14.51 -8.72
N ASN A 604 2.43 13.51 -9.59
CA ASN A 604 1.87 12.18 -9.38
C ASN A 604 2.83 11.18 -8.72
N PHE A 605 4.10 11.55 -8.46
CA PHE A 605 5.04 10.78 -7.64
C PHE A 605 5.52 11.56 -6.43
N LEU A 606 6.31 12.62 -6.63
CA LEU A 606 7.00 13.30 -5.53
C LEU A 606 6.02 14.00 -4.60
N ASP A 607 5.02 14.70 -5.14
CA ASP A 607 4.04 15.42 -4.31
C ASP A 607 3.17 14.42 -3.51
N GLU A 608 2.90 13.22 -4.04
CA GLU A 608 2.23 12.16 -3.28
C GLU A 608 3.07 11.64 -2.10
N VAL A 609 4.39 11.49 -2.29
CA VAL A 609 5.32 11.16 -1.18
C VAL A 609 5.34 12.27 -0.14
N ILE A 610 5.41 13.54 -0.57
CA ILE A 610 5.38 14.70 0.31
C ILE A 610 4.05 14.75 1.09
N ASN A 611 2.92 14.51 0.42
CA ASN A 611 1.61 14.50 1.05
C ASN A 611 1.46 13.32 2.02
N ALA A 612 2.00 12.14 1.70
CA ALA A 612 2.06 11.01 2.63
C ALA A 612 2.84 11.37 3.90
N ARG A 613 4.01 11.98 3.74
CA ARG A 613 4.82 12.48 4.85
C ARG A 613 4.08 13.54 5.67
N LYS A 614 3.45 14.52 5.02
CA LYS A 614 2.63 15.54 5.71
C LYS A 614 1.49 14.91 6.49
N ARG A 615 0.75 13.96 5.91
CA ARG A 615 -0.31 13.22 6.61
C ARG A 615 0.24 12.52 7.85
N TYR A 616 1.41 11.90 7.76
CA TYR A 616 2.06 11.27 8.92
C TYR A 616 2.39 12.28 10.03
N PHE A 617 3.05 13.40 9.71
CA PHE A 617 3.39 14.40 10.73
C PHE A 617 2.18 15.20 11.24
N ASN A 618 1.15 15.41 10.43
CA ASN A 618 -0.10 16.06 10.86
C ASN A 618 -0.95 15.15 11.76
N LYS A 619 -0.85 13.82 11.60
CA LYS A 619 -1.46 12.84 12.52
C LYS A 619 -0.80 12.85 13.90
N LYS A 620 0.46 13.26 13.97
CA LYS A 620 1.19 13.56 15.21
C LYS A 620 0.75 14.92 15.74
N ARG A 621 -0.51 15.02 16.20
CA ARG A 621 -1.08 16.15 16.97
C ARG A 621 -0.49 16.26 18.38
N GLU A 622 0.79 15.89 18.55
CA GLU A 622 1.41 15.68 19.84
C GLU A 622 1.42 16.96 20.67
N ILE A 623 1.71 18.09 20.03
CA ILE A 623 1.71 19.42 20.64
C ILE A 623 0.29 20.04 20.65
N GLU A 624 -0.51 19.84 19.60
CA GLU A 624 -1.85 20.45 19.47
C GLU A 624 -2.82 20.04 20.59
N ASP A 625 -2.74 18.78 21.05
CA ASP A 625 -3.54 18.28 22.17
C ASP A 625 -2.86 18.47 23.54
N LEU A 626 -1.60 18.95 23.61
CA LEU A 626 -0.92 19.28 24.86
C LEU A 626 -1.42 20.65 25.35
N VAL A 627 -2.66 20.68 25.81
CA VAL A 627 -3.36 21.89 26.26
C VAL A 627 -3.55 21.87 27.77
N PHE A 628 -3.01 22.87 28.45
CA PHE A 628 -3.32 23.17 29.83
C PHE A 628 -4.43 24.23 29.86
N GLU A 629 -5.68 23.79 30.01
CA GLU A 629 -6.82 24.69 30.17
C GLU A 629 -6.92 25.15 31.63
N ILE A 630 -6.99 26.46 31.86
CA ILE A 630 -7.12 27.05 33.19
C ILE A 630 -8.43 27.84 33.32
N LEU A 631 -8.96 27.87 34.55
CA LEU A 631 -10.29 28.42 34.85
C LEU A 631 -10.20 29.72 35.67
N PRO A 632 -11.30 30.49 35.78
CA PRO A 632 -11.27 31.73 36.52
C PRO A 632 -11.00 31.50 38.01
N ALA A 633 -10.18 32.34 38.62
CA ALA A 633 -10.05 32.41 40.06
C ALA A 633 -11.41 32.84 40.66
N LYS A 634 -12.11 31.92 41.33
CA LYS A 634 -13.44 32.20 41.92
C LYS A 634 -13.37 32.99 43.22
N GLU A 635 -12.21 33.00 43.88
CA GLU A 635 -11.94 33.73 45.10
C GLU A 635 -11.27 35.06 44.75
N LYS A 636 -11.83 36.18 45.23
CA LYS A 636 -11.36 37.53 44.86
C LYS A 636 -9.98 37.89 45.42
N ASP A 637 -9.53 37.18 46.46
CA ASP A 637 -8.26 37.42 47.15
C ASP A 637 -7.56 36.08 47.46
N LEU A 638 -7.05 35.39 46.43
CA LEU A 638 -6.08 34.30 46.61
C LEU A 638 -4.87 34.83 47.38
N GLN A 639 -4.59 34.25 48.55
CA GLN A 639 -3.43 34.62 49.37
C GLN A 639 -2.21 33.92 48.80
N ILE A 640 -1.24 34.70 48.35
CA ILE A 640 0.04 34.16 47.86
C ILE A 640 0.97 34.08 49.07
N ASP A 641 0.97 32.94 49.76
CA ASP A 641 1.77 32.69 50.97
C ASP A 641 2.71 31.47 50.84
N GLY A 642 2.61 30.75 49.71
CA GLY A 642 3.39 29.57 49.40
C GLY A 642 2.74 28.27 49.85
N LYS A 643 1.56 28.29 50.48
CA LYS A 643 0.74 27.09 50.76
C LYS A 643 -0.25 26.87 49.62
N ILE A 644 -0.65 25.62 49.43
CA ILE A 644 -1.65 25.26 48.41
C ILE A 644 -2.83 24.63 49.16
N ASP A 645 -3.46 25.41 50.04
CA ASP A 645 -4.53 24.95 50.93
C ASP A 645 -5.87 25.68 50.72
N GLU A 646 -5.90 26.68 49.82
CA GLU A 646 -7.10 27.36 49.39
C GLU A 646 -8.05 26.46 48.59
N ALA A 647 -9.35 26.69 48.75
CA ALA A 647 -10.38 25.92 48.04
C ALA A 647 -10.33 26.17 46.52
N ALA A 648 -9.88 27.36 46.09
CA ALA A 648 -9.59 27.67 44.69
C ALA A 648 -8.57 26.70 44.07
N TRP A 649 -7.49 26.33 44.79
CA TRP A 649 -6.48 25.39 44.29
C TRP A 649 -6.95 23.94 44.26
N THR A 650 -7.80 23.56 45.21
CA THR A 650 -8.34 22.19 45.29
C THR A 650 -9.06 21.77 44.01
N ASN A 651 -9.74 22.71 43.35
CA ASN A 651 -10.50 22.47 42.11
C ASN A 651 -9.83 23.05 40.85
N ALA A 652 -8.63 23.61 40.99
CA ALA A 652 -7.92 24.17 39.86
C ALA A 652 -7.52 23.06 38.86
N PRO A 653 -7.67 23.28 37.55
CA PRO A 653 -7.04 22.41 36.57
C PRO A 653 -5.54 22.31 36.83
N SER A 654 -4.98 21.13 36.59
CA SER A 654 -3.56 20.88 36.78
C SER A 654 -2.97 19.96 35.72
N VAL A 655 -1.67 20.06 35.54
CA VAL A 655 -0.84 19.20 34.69
C VAL A 655 0.37 18.71 35.47
N PHE A 656 0.96 17.59 35.04
CA PHE A 656 2.18 17.04 35.63
C PHE A 656 3.38 17.26 34.73
N MET A 657 4.55 17.47 35.32
CA MET A 657 5.82 17.38 34.60
C MET A 657 6.32 15.95 34.58
N VAL A 658 7.00 15.60 33.50
CA VAL A 658 7.66 14.30 33.30
C VAL A 658 9.18 14.48 33.19
N PRO A 659 10.00 13.45 33.46
CA PRO A 659 11.43 13.57 33.31
C PRO A 659 11.83 13.83 31.86
N TRP A 660 12.69 14.82 31.65
CA TRP A 660 13.30 15.14 30.36
C TRP A 660 14.51 14.24 30.06
N ASN A 661 15.32 13.94 31.08
CA ASN A 661 16.59 13.23 30.96
C ASN A 661 16.55 11.79 31.50
N ALA A 662 15.36 11.24 31.74
CA ALA A 662 15.17 9.88 32.25
C ALA A 662 13.83 9.28 31.80
N ASP A 663 13.67 7.95 31.96
CA ASP A 663 12.44 7.24 31.58
C ASP A 663 11.39 7.17 32.71
N LYS A 664 11.81 7.32 33.97
CA LYS A 664 10.98 7.16 35.16
C LYS A 664 11.08 8.37 36.08
N ALA A 665 9.93 8.89 36.49
CA ALA A 665 9.83 9.95 37.47
C ALA A 665 10.19 9.43 38.85
N MET A 666 11.19 10.05 39.49
CA MET A 666 11.55 9.79 40.88
C MET A 666 10.67 10.57 41.87
N VAL A 667 10.24 11.75 41.47
CA VAL A 667 9.33 12.62 42.23
C VAL A 667 8.27 13.19 41.30
N LYS A 668 7.12 13.59 41.84
CA LYS A 668 6.07 14.27 41.06
C LYS A 668 6.18 15.78 41.19
N THR A 669 5.93 16.47 40.08
CA THR A 669 5.74 17.92 40.07
C THR A 669 4.43 18.23 39.38
N LYS A 670 3.53 18.91 40.08
CA LYS A 670 2.20 19.26 39.60
C LYS A 670 2.08 20.78 39.50
N VAL A 671 1.59 21.28 38.37
CA VAL A 671 1.32 22.69 38.12
C VAL A 671 -0.19 22.88 38.05
N SER A 672 -0.75 23.67 38.96
CA SER A 672 -2.14 24.13 38.94
C SER A 672 -2.22 25.57 38.46
N GLY A 673 -3.28 25.92 37.74
CA GLY A 673 -3.39 27.23 37.11
C GLY A 673 -4.79 27.82 37.16
N LEU A 674 -4.87 29.12 37.41
CA LEU A 674 -6.10 29.92 37.41
C LEU A 674 -5.82 31.27 36.75
N TRP A 675 -6.86 31.97 36.29
CA TRP A 675 -6.71 33.30 35.70
C TRP A 675 -7.83 34.25 36.06
N ASP A 676 -7.61 35.55 35.90
CA ASP A 676 -8.64 36.57 35.80
C ASP A 676 -8.19 37.64 34.78
N GLU A 677 -8.98 38.71 34.59
CA GLU A 677 -8.66 39.77 33.62
C GLU A 677 -7.33 40.50 33.90
N LYS A 678 -6.78 40.37 35.10
CA LYS A 678 -5.59 41.08 35.57
C LYS A 678 -4.39 40.16 35.80
N TYR A 679 -4.61 38.92 36.20
CA TYR A 679 -3.55 38.04 36.70
C TYR A 679 -3.65 36.62 36.13
N LEU A 680 -2.47 36.04 35.87
CA LEU A 680 -2.27 34.60 35.80
C LEU A 680 -1.78 34.10 37.17
N TYR A 681 -2.43 33.09 37.70
CA TYR A 681 -2.05 32.44 38.97
C TYR A 681 -1.51 31.04 38.68
N LEU A 682 -0.36 30.71 39.27
CA LEU A 682 0.23 29.37 39.19
C LEU A 682 0.56 28.87 40.60
N ALA A 683 0.20 27.63 40.90
CA ALA A 683 0.65 26.92 42.08
C ALA A 683 1.42 25.67 41.64
N ILE A 684 2.62 25.49 42.16
CA ILE A 684 3.53 24.41 41.76
C ILE A 684 3.87 23.59 42.99
N ASP A 685 3.42 22.35 42.99
CA ASP A 685 3.63 21.35 44.05
C ASP A 685 4.77 20.43 43.63
N CYS A 686 5.92 20.58 44.29
CA CYS A 686 7.15 19.84 44.01
C CYS A 686 7.42 18.80 45.10
N GLU A 687 7.06 17.54 44.85
CA GLU A 687 7.48 16.43 45.71
C GLU A 687 9.01 16.38 45.77
N GLU A 688 9.55 16.27 46.98
CA GLU A 688 10.99 16.17 47.22
C GLU A 688 11.23 15.55 48.61
N PRO A 689 11.50 14.25 48.71
CA PRO A 689 11.85 13.64 49.99
C PRO A 689 13.23 14.09 50.50
N GLU A 690 14.11 14.61 49.63
CA GLU A 690 15.50 14.96 49.96
C GLU A 690 15.69 16.49 50.17
N THR A 691 14.75 17.17 50.82
CA THR A 691 14.77 18.64 50.97
C THR A 691 16.05 19.18 51.63
N SER A 692 16.74 18.40 52.47
CA SER A 692 18.00 18.81 53.10
C SER A 692 19.19 18.83 52.13
N LYS A 693 19.05 18.23 50.96
CA LYS A 693 20.10 18.11 49.94
C LYS A 693 19.98 19.15 48.83
N PHE A 694 19.08 20.13 48.92
CA PHE A 694 18.95 21.14 47.87
C PHE A 694 20.30 21.80 47.53
N SER A 695 20.64 21.78 46.24
CA SER A 695 21.65 22.67 45.70
C SER A 695 20.97 23.99 45.37
N ALA A 696 20.63 24.79 46.39
CA ALA A 696 20.05 26.12 46.22
C ALA A 696 20.46 27.02 47.40
N VAL A 697 20.40 28.33 47.22
CA VAL A 697 20.68 29.34 48.25
C VAL A 697 19.68 30.48 48.17
N GLN A 698 19.56 31.31 49.22
CA GLN A 698 18.88 32.58 49.08
C GLN A 698 19.71 33.49 48.15
N ARG A 699 19.11 33.92 47.03
CA ARG A 699 19.74 34.81 46.05
C ARG A 699 19.12 36.21 46.12
N LYS A 700 19.82 37.18 45.53
CA LYS A 700 19.24 38.48 45.21
C LYS A 700 18.23 38.31 44.06
N ASN A 701 17.29 39.25 43.93
CA ASN A 701 16.41 39.29 42.76
C ASN A 701 17.24 39.41 41.47
N ASP A 702 16.77 38.72 40.42
CA ASP A 702 17.38 38.69 39.08
C ASP A 702 18.85 38.25 39.07
N ASP A 703 19.20 37.30 39.96
CA ASP A 703 20.50 36.63 39.93
C ASP A 703 20.58 35.65 38.75
N GLU A 704 21.37 35.99 37.74
CA GLU A 704 21.59 35.20 36.53
C GLU A 704 22.05 33.76 36.78
N LEU A 705 22.53 33.42 37.99
CA LEU A 705 22.98 32.07 38.35
C LEU A 705 21.89 31.21 39.01
N ILE A 706 20.66 31.72 39.17
CA ILE A 706 19.55 30.98 39.80
C ILE A 706 19.20 29.68 39.06
N TRP A 707 19.47 29.58 37.76
CA TRP A 707 19.27 28.34 36.98
C TRP A 707 20.15 27.17 37.45
N GLN A 708 21.21 27.43 38.22
CA GLN A 708 22.04 26.39 38.84
C GLN A 708 21.41 25.81 40.11
N ASP A 709 20.37 26.45 40.64
CA ASP A 709 19.72 26.00 41.86
C ASP A 709 18.77 24.82 41.61
N ALA A 710 18.33 24.17 42.68
CA ALA A 710 17.04 23.49 42.67
C ALA A 710 15.98 24.55 42.35
N SER A 711 15.22 24.39 41.26
CA SER A 711 14.32 25.43 40.79
C SER A 711 13.16 24.90 39.94
N VAL A 712 12.14 25.72 39.79
CA VAL A 712 11.12 25.61 38.74
C VAL A 712 11.26 26.79 37.80
N GLU A 713 11.08 26.53 36.50
CA GLU A 713 11.18 27.55 35.46
C GLU A 713 9.94 27.51 34.57
N ILE A 714 9.34 28.69 34.38
CA ILE A 714 8.13 28.90 33.61
C ILE A 714 8.50 29.68 32.36
N PHE A 715 8.15 29.13 31.20
CA PHE A 715 8.37 29.77 29.91
C PHE A 715 7.05 30.21 29.30
N LEU A 716 6.91 31.50 29.01
CA LEU A 716 5.70 32.12 28.48
C LEU A 716 5.99 32.80 27.14
N ASN A 717 5.35 32.35 26.06
CA ASN A 717 5.37 33.00 24.76
C ASN A 717 3.94 33.43 24.40
N PHE A 718 3.48 34.50 25.05
CA PHE A 718 2.12 35.01 24.89
C PHE A 718 1.85 35.68 23.54
N SER A 719 2.89 36.12 22.82
CA SER A 719 2.77 36.61 21.44
C SER A 719 2.53 35.49 20.43
N GLU A 720 2.78 34.22 20.80
CA GLU A 720 2.72 33.03 19.93
C GLU A 720 3.63 33.10 18.69
N ASP A 721 4.54 34.07 18.62
CA ASP A 721 5.47 34.27 17.51
C ASP A 721 6.64 33.27 17.49
N ARG A 722 6.77 32.45 18.55
CA ARG A 722 7.91 31.55 18.81
C ARG A 722 9.28 32.25 18.80
N LYS A 723 9.31 33.58 19.00
CA LYS A 723 10.51 34.42 19.00
C LYS A 723 10.72 35.16 20.31
N THR A 724 9.70 35.87 20.78
CA THR A 724 9.76 36.70 21.99
C THR A 724 9.09 35.99 23.15
N TYR A 725 9.84 35.55 24.14
CA TYR A 725 9.30 34.78 25.26
C TYR A 725 9.93 35.20 26.58
N TYR A 726 9.29 34.79 27.67
CA TYR A 726 9.65 35.20 29.02
C TYR A 726 9.97 33.97 29.83
N GLN A 727 10.96 34.08 30.71
CA GLN A 727 11.33 33.02 31.64
C GLN A 727 11.21 33.57 33.06
N LEU A 728 10.57 32.79 33.92
CA LEU A 728 10.44 33.06 35.34
C LEU A 728 11.05 31.89 36.10
N ILE A 729 12.03 32.14 36.97
CA ILE A 729 12.76 31.11 37.72
C ILE A 729 12.54 31.32 39.21
N VAL A 730 12.12 30.26 39.91
CA VAL A 730 11.85 30.26 41.35
C VAL A 730 12.62 29.12 42.00
N ASN A 731 13.33 29.39 43.09
CA ASN A 731 13.97 28.35 43.91
C ASN A 731 13.21 28.09 45.24
N PRO A 732 13.44 26.96 45.94
CA PRO A 732 12.75 26.61 47.18
C PRO A 732 12.85 27.65 48.30
N PHE A 733 13.92 28.45 48.32
CA PHE A 733 14.15 29.50 49.31
C PHE A 733 13.45 30.83 48.96
N GLY A 734 12.62 30.86 47.92
CA GLY A 734 11.82 32.02 47.56
C GLY A 734 12.61 33.08 46.79
N SER A 735 13.77 32.71 46.25
CA SER A 735 14.50 33.57 45.30
C SER A 735 13.81 33.54 43.95
N PHE A 736 13.73 34.69 43.30
CA PHE A 736 13.02 34.88 42.05
C PHE A 736 13.88 35.64 41.05
N SER A 737 13.84 35.22 39.80
CA SER A 737 14.43 35.97 38.68
C SER A 737 13.52 35.88 37.47
N ASP A 738 13.41 36.96 36.73
CA ASP A 738 12.69 36.99 35.47
C ASP A 738 13.48 37.66 34.36
N GLN A 739 13.13 37.33 33.13
CA GLN A 739 13.78 37.87 31.94
C GLN A 739 12.94 37.75 30.69
N GLN A 740 13.21 38.62 29.73
CA GLN A 740 12.74 38.50 28.36
C GLN A 740 13.83 37.91 27.48
N LEU A 741 13.42 37.07 26.53
CA LEU A 741 14.30 36.42 25.57
C LEU A 741 13.79 36.65 24.15
N LEU A 742 14.72 36.85 23.23
CA LEU A 742 14.44 37.00 21.80
C LEU A 742 15.27 35.99 21.00
N ILE A 743 14.61 35.25 20.11
CA ILE A 743 15.23 34.47 19.03
C ILE A 743 15.10 35.26 17.74
N ASP A 744 16.23 35.63 17.12
CA ASP A 744 16.23 36.31 15.83
C ASP A 744 16.09 35.31 14.65
N ASN A 745 16.08 35.82 13.41
CA ASN A 745 15.89 35.00 12.21
C ASN A 745 17.10 34.10 11.90
N GLU A 746 18.21 34.21 12.63
CA GLU A 746 19.42 33.39 12.52
C GLU A 746 19.55 32.41 13.70
N ASP A 747 18.46 32.18 14.47
CA ASP A 747 18.39 31.34 15.66
C ASP A 747 19.27 31.81 16.85
N LYS A 748 19.74 33.07 16.83
CA LYS A 748 20.54 33.62 17.93
C LYS A 748 19.64 34.10 19.07
N LYS A 749 19.99 33.70 20.29
CA LYS A 749 19.28 34.04 21.54
C LYS A 749 19.89 35.25 22.22
N THR A 750 19.05 36.24 22.54
CA THR A 750 19.39 37.39 23.39
C THR A 750 18.60 37.32 24.69
N TRP A 751 19.24 37.63 25.81
CA TRP A 751 18.70 37.55 27.16
C TRP A 751 18.65 38.96 27.75
N ASP A 752 17.47 39.41 28.18
CA ASP A 752 17.26 40.69 28.84
C ASP A 752 16.74 40.47 30.27
N TRP A 753 17.70 40.40 31.20
CA TRP A 753 17.48 40.32 32.64
C TRP A 753 17.01 41.63 33.28
N LYS A 754 16.81 42.71 32.50
CA LYS A 754 16.23 43.97 33.01
C LYS A 754 14.72 44.01 32.88
N TRP A 755 14.13 43.13 32.08
CA TRP A 755 12.68 43.00 32.00
C TRP A 755 12.14 42.51 33.35
N ASN A 756 11.02 43.06 33.81
CA ASN A 756 10.44 42.71 35.11
C ASN A 756 8.94 42.37 34.94
N SER A 757 8.56 41.18 35.42
CA SER A 757 7.19 40.65 35.36
C SER A 757 6.25 41.28 36.38
N ASN A 758 6.77 41.96 37.41
CA ASN A 758 6.04 42.42 38.60
C ASN A 758 5.30 41.28 39.34
N ALA A 759 5.73 40.03 39.17
CA ALA A 759 5.10 38.88 39.79
C ALA A 759 5.33 38.86 41.30
N ILE A 760 4.30 38.45 42.05
CA ILE A 760 4.42 38.12 43.47
C ILE A 760 4.61 36.62 43.57
N VAL A 761 5.72 36.21 44.20
CA VAL A 761 6.07 34.80 44.37
C VAL A 761 6.31 34.50 45.84
N LYS A 762 5.74 33.39 46.34
CA LYS A 762 6.03 32.83 47.66
C LYS A 762 6.28 31.34 47.56
N THR A 763 7.19 30.85 48.41
CA THR A 763 7.51 29.43 48.48
C THR A 763 7.42 28.93 49.91
N ARG A 764 7.23 27.61 50.05
CA ARG A 764 7.27 26.94 51.35
C ARG A 764 7.94 25.58 51.21
N ILE A 765 8.84 25.28 52.13
CA ILE A 765 9.50 23.97 52.21
C ILE A 765 8.79 23.16 53.30
N GLU A 766 8.35 21.95 52.94
CA GLU A 766 7.91 20.94 53.89
C GLU A 766 8.99 19.86 54.00
N ALA A 767 9.69 19.85 55.14
CA ALA A 767 10.83 18.97 55.36
C ALA A 767 10.49 17.49 55.07
N ASN A 768 11.34 16.84 54.28
CA ASN A 768 11.23 15.44 53.85
C ASN A 768 9.97 15.09 53.04
N LYS A 769 9.24 16.10 52.55
CA LYS A 769 8.05 15.91 51.71
C LYS A 769 8.19 16.60 50.36
N GLY A 770 8.55 17.88 50.36
CA GLY A 770 8.53 18.68 49.16
C GLY A 770 8.68 20.17 49.41
N TRP A 771 8.43 20.94 48.37
CA TRP A 771 8.28 22.38 48.45
C TRP A 771 7.23 22.86 47.46
N THR A 772 6.64 24.00 47.76
CA THR A 772 5.57 24.60 46.97
C THR A 772 5.97 26.00 46.55
N ALA A 773 5.46 26.44 45.40
CA ALA A 773 5.56 27.82 44.93
C ALA A 773 4.19 28.32 44.47
N GLU A 774 3.80 29.50 44.92
CA GLU A 774 2.65 30.23 44.42
C GLU A 774 3.10 31.50 43.71
N MET A 775 2.49 31.78 42.56
CA MET A 775 2.82 32.92 41.72
C MET A 775 1.55 33.66 41.31
N LYS A 776 1.56 34.99 41.48
CA LYS A 776 0.57 35.91 40.93
C LYS A 776 1.26 36.83 39.93
N ILE A 777 0.99 36.61 38.65
CA ILE A 777 1.69 37.25 37.52
C ILE A 777 0.76 38.29 36.89
N PRO A 778 1.05 39.60 36.96
CA PRO A 778 0.26 40.63 36.30
C PRO A 778 0.30 40.49 34.77
N LEU A 779 -0.87 40.34 34.15
CA LEU A 779 -0.99 40.21 32.69
C LEU A 779 -0.60 41.51 31.96
N SER A 780 -0.73 42.66 32.64
CA SER A 780 -0.30 43.97 32.13
C SER A 780 1.22 44.09 31.89
N SER A 781 2.03 43.16 32.44
CA SER A 781 3.48 43.12 32.23
C SER A 781 3.85 42.68 30.80
N PHE A 782 2.89 42.13 30.05
CA PHE A 782 3.05 41.66 28.68
C PHE A 782 2.34 42.62 27.72
N LYS A 783 3.11 43.53 27.12
CA LYS A 783 2.58 44.58 26.24
C LYS A 783 2.04 43.98 24.95
N ASP A 784 1.02 44.64 24.38
CA ASP A 784 0.42 44.31 23.08
C ASP A 784 -0.22 42.91 22.97
N ILE A 785 -0.43 42.23 24.10
CA ILE A 785 -1.17 40.96 24.17
C ILE A 785 -2.59 41.21 24.66
N LYS A 786 -3.57 40.56 24.02
CA LYS A 786 -4.96 40.53 24.47
C LYS A 786 -5.24 39.23 25.21
N PHE A 787 -5.58 39.35 26.49
CA PHE A 787 -5.98 38.24 27.34
C PHE A 787 -7.51 38.22 27.45
N ALA A 788 -8.14 37.13 27.00
CA ALA A 788 -9.58 36.96 27.02
C ALA A 788 -9.94 35.48 27.16
N ASP A 789 -11.23 35.21 27.35
CA ASP A 789 -11.78 33.86 27.25
C ASP A 789 -11.48 33.25 25.88
N GLY A 790 -10.99 32.01 25.86
CA GLY A 790 -10.56 31.31 24.65
C GLY A 790 -9.17 31.68 24.15
N SER A 791 -8.46 32.64 24.78
CA SER A 791 -7.06 32.92 24.44
C SER A 791 -6.20 31.67 24.63
N ARG A 792 -5.33 31.41 23.66
CA ARG A 792 -4.39 30.29 23.65
C ARG A 792 -2.98 30.87 23.56
N PHE A 793 -2.07 30.32 24.34
CA PHE A 793 -0.70 30.81 24.42
C PHE A 793 0.30 29.67 24.48
N THR A 794 1.47 29.89 23.90
CA THR A 794 2.56 28.92 23.95
C THR A 794 3.25 28.97 25.31
N VAL A 795 3.31 27.85 26.04
CA VAL A 795 4.00 27.77 27.35
C VAL A 795 4.70 26.45 27.58
N ASN A 796 5.67 26.46 28.49
CA ASN A 796 6.19 25.24 29.09
C ASN A 796 6.56 25.46 30.55
N PHE A 797 6.54 24.39 31.33
CA PHE A 797 6.95 24.38 32.73
C PHE A 797 8.04 23.34 32.90
N THR A 798 9.07 23.69 33.67
CA THR A 798 10.22 22.81 33.89
C THR A 798 10.69 22.86 35.33
N ARG A 799 11.44 21.83 35.75
CA ARG A 799 12.04 21.75 37.07
C ARG A 799 13.46 21.22 36.96
N SER A 800 14.39 21.92 37.58
CA SER A 800 15.76 21.48 37.80
C SER A 800 15.86 20.87 39.20
N ARG A 801 15.84 19.53 39.32
CA ARG A 801 16.00 18.84 40.62
C ARG A 801 17.49 18.74 40.99
N ASN A 802 18.13 19.90 41.18
CA ASN A 802 19.55 19.97 41.53
C ASN A 802 19.76 19.73 43.03
N LEU A 803 20.31 18.57 43.38
CA LEU A 803 20.64 18.13 44.74
C LEU A 803 22.15 17.94 44.89
N LYS A 804 22.65 18.20 46.11
CA LYS A 804 24.03 17.99 46.55
C LYS A 804 24.21 16.55 47.03
N ASN A 805 25.41 16.00 46.79
CA ASN A 805 25.83 14.69 47.30
C ASN A 805 24.90 13.53 46.91
N VAL A 806 24.34 13.60 45.70
CA VAL A 806 23.55 12.52 45.09
C VAL A 806 24.19 12.10 43.76
N SER A 807 23.80 10.94 43.24
CA SER A 807 24.20 10.49 41.91
C SER A 807 23.66 11.40 40.79
N LYS A 808 24.24 11.28 39.59
CA LYS A 808 23.78 12.03 38.43
C LYS A 808 22.36 11.63 38.03
N GLU A 809 22.02 10.36 38.24
CA GLU A 809 20.71 9.76 37.95
C GLU A 809 19.62 10.29 38.89
N GLU A 810 19.98 10.63 40.14
CA GLU A 810 19.09 11.28 41.10
C GLU A 810 18.81 12.75 40.73
N ASN A 811 19.73 13.43 40.03
CA ASN A 811 19.55 14.81 39.55
C ASN A 811 18.76 14.85 38.24
N GLN A 812 17.45 14.59 38.33
CA GLN A 812 16.54 14.61 37.19
C GLN A 812 16.07 16.02 36.81
N TYR A 813 15.92 16.24 35.52
CA TYR A 813 15.28 17.41 34.95
C TYR A 813 13.87 17.04 34.51
N TYR A 814 12.89 17.90 34.79
CA TYR A 814 11.49 17.66 34.45
C TYR A 814 10.96 18.74 33.53
N THR A 815 9.98 18.38 32.70
CA THR A 815 9.29 19.27 31.79
C THR A 815 7.83 18.84 31.61
N TRP A 816 6.92 19.79 31.41
CA TRP A 816 5.54 19.47 31.05
C TRP A 816 5.44 18.94 29.62
N SER A 817 6.17 19.51 28.67
CA SER A 817 6.21 18.98 27.30
C SER A 817 7.20 17.82 27.16
N PRO A 818 6.75 16.57 26.97
CA PRO A 818 7.65 15.41 26.83
C PRO A 818 8.45 15.42 25.53
N PHE A 819 8.24 16.40 24.66
CA PHE A 819 8.76 16.39 23.29
C PHE A 819 10.11 17.08 23.13
N LEU A 820 10.56 17.85 24.14
CA LEU A 820 11.81 18.62 24.06
C LEU A 820 13.01 17.74 23.64
N LYS A 821 13.85 18.24 22.74
CA LYS A 821 15.04 17.50 22.25
C LYS A 821 16.36 18.16 22.58
N VAL A 822 16.39 19.49 22.66
CA VAL A 822 17.64 20.26 22.74
C VAL A 822 17.89 20.81 24.15
N GLY A 823 16.83 21.17 24.87
CA GLY A 823 16.88 21.72 26.23
C GLY A 823 15.59 22.45 26.57
N PHE A 824 15.53 23.13 27.72
CA PHE A 824 14.32 23.82 28.20
C PHE A 824 13.85 24.98 27.30
N HIS A 825 14.75 25.57 26.51
CA HIS A 825 14.46 26.68 25.59
C HIS A 825 14.06 26.22 24.16
N ASP A 826 13.46 25.04 24.02
CA ASP A 826 13.06 24.43 22.75
C ASP A 826 11.62 24.83 22.40
N LEU A 827 11.46 26.10 22.01
CA LEU A 827 10.17 26.78 21.87
C LEU A 827 9.20 26.06 20.94
N GLU A 828 9.68 25.49 19.83
CA GLU A 828 8.85 24.79 18.84
C GLU A 828 8.11 23.57 19.42
N ARG A 829 8.50 23.11 20.61
CA ARG A 829 7.93 21.92 21.26
C ARG A 829 7.12 22.22 22.51
N PHE A 830 6.87 23.48 22.82
CA PHE A 830 6.06 23.90 23.97
C PHE A 830 4.57 23.61 23.75
N GLY A 831 3.85 23.32 24.83
CA GLY A 831 2.41 23.11 24.84
C GLY A 831 1.63 24.43 24.82
N THR A 832 0.32 24.33 24.99
CA THR A 832 -0.60 25.49 24.95
C THR A 832 -1.27 25.70 26.30
N LEU A 833 -1.17 26.90 26.87
CA LEU A 833 -2.03 27.37 27.95
C LEU A 833 -3.31 27.95 27.33
N GLN A 834 -4.48 27.53 27.79
CA GLN A 834 -5.76 28.05 27.32
C GLN A 834 -6.53 28.69 28.47
N PHE A 835 -6.93 29.95 28.30
CA PHE A 835 -7.81 30.64 29.24
C PHE A 835 -9.25 30.29 28.91
N SER A 836 -10.02 29.85 29.91
CA SER A 836 -11.43 29.50 29.69
C SER A 836 -12.28 29.89 30.88
N GLN A 837 -13.49 30.39 30.64
CA GLN A 837 -14.46 30.77 31.68
C GLN A 837 -15.13 29.54 32.32
N LYS A 838 -15.24 28.46 31.54
CA LYS A 838 -15.75 27.15 31.96
C LYS A 838 -14.89 26.08 31.33
N LYS A 839 -14.79 24.93 31.99
CA LYS A 839 -14.04 23.79 31.47
C LYS A 839 -14.67 23.35 30.16
N THR A 840 -13.86 23.32 29.11
CA THR A 840 -14.27 22.82 27.80
C THR A 840 -14.48 21.32 27.91
N GLU A 841 -15.62 20.82 27.44
CA GLU A 841 -15.77 19.37 27.24
C GLU A 841 -14.76 18.94 26.17
N ASP A 842 -13.88 18.00 26.51
CA ASP A 842 -12.81 17.54 25.62
C ASP A 842 -13.35 16.83 24.35
N GLY A 843 -14.66 16.63 24.29
CA GLY A 843 -15.41 15.97 23.23
C GLY A 843 -15.10 14.47 23.12
N SER A 844 -14.36 13.93 24.08
CA SER A 844 -13.94 12.53 24.09
C SER A 844 -15.09 11.66 24.57
N ILE A 845 -15.36 10.62 23.81
CA ILE A 845 -16.30 9.56 24.15
C ILE A 845 -15.63 8.57 25.13
N ILE A 846 -14.31 8.54 25.19
CA ILE A 846 -13.54 7.72 26.13
C ILE A 846 -13.61 8.35 27.52
N LYS A 847 -13.95 7.52 28.51
CA LYS A 847 -13.90 7.88 29.93
C LYS A 847 -12.57 7.47 30.55
N ASN A 848 -12.06 8.26 31.49
CA ASN A 848 -10.84 7.95 32.25
C ASN A 848 -9.67 7.51 31.35
N GLY A 849 -9.44 8.27 30.26
CA GLY A 849 -8.43 7.95 29.25
C GLY A 849 -6.98 8.17 29.70
N ASN A 850 -6.77 8.95 30.76
CA ASN A 850 -5.49 9.18 31.44
C ASN A 850 -5.32 8.33 32.71
N PHE A 851 -6.27 7.42 32.98
CA PHE A 851 -6.19 6.43 34.06
C PHE A 851 -5.99 7.01 35.46
N ASN A 852 -6.41 8.26 35.71
CA ASN A 852 -6.24 8.89 37.01
C ASN A 852 -7.29 8.41 38.05
N GLU A 853 -8.43 7.89 37.61
CA GLU A 853 -9.49 7.35 38.46
C GLU A 853 -9.39 5.82 38.61
N LEU A 854 -9.30 5.34 39.86
CA LEU A 854 -9.13 3.92 40.17
C LEU A 854 -10.30 3.37 41.01
N LYS A 855 -10.62 2.10 40.81
CA LYS A 855 -11.51 1.31 41.68
C LYS A 855 -10.78 0.99 42.99
N LYS A 856 -11.55 0.54 44.00
CA LYS A 856 -11.00 0.12 45.31
C LYS A 856 -9.93 -0.98 45.22
N ASP A 857 -9.98 -1.82 44.17
CA ASP A 857 -8.99 -2.88 43.93
C ASP A 857 -7.73 -2.39 43.17
N GLY A 858 -7.60 -1.08 42.95
CA GLY A 858 -6.46 -0.45 42.27
C GLY A 858 -6.51 -0.53 40.74
N THR A 859 -7.56 -1.12 40.15
CA THR A 859 -7.73 -1.17 38.69
C THR A 859 -8.38 0.12 38.14
N PRO A 860 -8.14 0.49 36.88
CA PRO A 860 -8.72 1.71 36.30
C PRO A 860 -10.26 1.67 36.29
N LEU A 861 -10.89 2.77 36.70
CA LEU A 861 -12.33 3.00 36.60
C LEU A 861 -12.75 3.01 35.11
N ASP A 862 -13.97 2.56 34.80
CA ASP A 862 -14.54 2.43 33.42
C ASP A 862 -13.84 1.46 32.45
N TRP A 863 -12.66 0.95 32.80
CA TRP A 863 -11.94 -0.04 32.00
C TRP A 863 -12.13 -1.46 32.53
N SER A 864 -12.31 -2.40 31.60
CA SER A 864 -12.47 -3.83 31.84
C SER A 864 -11.17 -4.57 31.54
N LEU A 865 -10.67 -5.30 32.53
CA LEU A 865 -9.48 -6.15 32.40
C LEU A 865 -9.87 -7.59 31.99
N PRO A 866 -8.93 -8.41 31.50
CA PRO A 866 -9.14 -9.83 31.26
C PRO A 866 -9.66 -10.55 32.50
N LYS A 867 -10.53 -11.56 32.28
CA LYS A 867 -11.07 -12.41 33.37
C LYS A 867 -10.03 -13.37 33.94
N ASP A 868 -9.07 -13.78 33.13
CA ASP A 868 -7.97 -14.65 33.55
C ASP A 868 -7.08 -13.93 34.57
N ALA A 869 -6.81 -14.61 35.69
CA ALA A 869 -6.13 -14.00 36.84
C ALA A 869 -4.66 -13.66 36.53
N ASP A 870 -3.97 -14.48 35.73
CA ASP A 870 -2.57 -14.26 35.40
C ASP A 870 -2.41 -13.19 34.32
N ALA A 871 -3.34 -13.13 33.36
CA ALA A 871 -3.47 -12.01 32.43
C ALA A 871 -3.78 -10.70 33.17
N LYS A 872 -4.64 -10.71 34.19
CA LYS A 872 -4.97 -9.51 35.00
C LYS A 872 -3.74 -8.96 35.72
N LYS A 873 -2.89 -9.82 36.32
CA LYS A 873 -1.66 -9.40 37.03
C LYS A 873 -0.63 -8.70 36.13
N LYS A 874 -0.68 -8.97 34.83
CA LYS A 874 0.19 -8.37 33.81
C LYS A 874 -0.23 -6.95 33.41
N ILE A 875 -1.37 -6.47 33.89
CA ILE A 875 -1.91 -5.14 33.61
C ILE A 875 -1.91 -4.34 34.92
N THR A 876 -1.14 -3.25 34.95
CA THR A 876 -0.93 -2.45 36.16
C THR A 876 -1.03 -0.96 35.84
N ILE A 877 -1.22 -0.14 36.88
CA ILE A 877 -1.12 1.32 36.79
C ILE A 877 0.27 1.74 37.26
N ASP A 878 1.04 2.37 36.37
CA ASP A 878 2.40 2.83 36.63
C ASP A 878 2.39 4.30 37.02
N LYS A 879 2.84 4.61 38.24
CA LYS A 879 2.89 5.98 38.79
C LYS A 879 4.21 6.70 38.50
N SER A 880 5.17 6.00 37.89
CA SER A 880 6.51 6.51 37.58
C SER A 880 6.74 6.76 36.10
N VAL A 881 5.95 6.13 35.23
CA VAL A 881 6.00 6.30 33.77
C VAL A 881 4.63 6.77 33.30
N PHE A 882 4.49 8.04 32.96
CA PHE A 882 3.22 8.65 32.53
C PHE A 882 3.48 9.93 31.72
N ILE A 883 2.42 10.47 31.12
CA ILE A 883 2.37 11.79 30.46
C ILE A 883 1.31 12.68 31.11
N ASP A 884 0.08 12.16 31.28
CA ASP A 884 -1.04 12.88 31.88
C ASP A 884 -1.51 12.18 33.16
N GLY A 885 -2.30 12.87 33.99
CA GLY A 885 -2.96 12.27 35.17
C GLY A 885 -2.02 11.77 36.29
N GLY A 886 -0.71 11.88 36.14
CA GLY A 886 0.29 11.44 37.12
C GLY A 886 0.47 9.92 37.19
N GLN A 887 -0.13 9.16 36.27
CA GLN A 887 -0.02 7.70 36.15
C GLN A 887 -0.50 7.23 34.78
N SER A 888 -0.08 6.04 34.34
CA SER A 888 -0.51 5.48 33.04
C SER A 888 -0.83 3.99 33.13
N LEU A 889 -1.49 3.46 32.11
CA LEU A 889 -1.77 2.03 31.99
C LEU A 889 -0.55 1.30 31.42
N GLN A 890 -0.04 0.30 32.16
CA GLN A 890 1.05 -0.57 31.73
C GLN A 890 0.55 -1.99 31.44
N ILE A 891 1.00 -2.57 30.33
CA ILE A 891 0.76 -3.97 29.96
C ILE A 891 2.12 -4.66 29.77
N LYS A 892 2.39 -5.72 30.55
CA LYS A 892 3.58 -6.56 30.43
C LYS A 892 3.23 -7.88 29.78
N SER A 893 3.82 -8.19 28.64
CA SER A 893 3.45 -9.31 27.81
C SER A 893 4.62 -10.26 27.55
N THR A 894 4.32 -11.52 27.30
CA THR A 894 5.23 -12.56 26.79
C THR A 894 4.86 -12.92 25.35
N ALA A 895 5.72 -13.65 24.64
CA ALA A 895 5.55 -13.90 23.21
C ALA A 895 4.24 -14.60 22.83
N ASN A 896 3.64 -15.38 23.74
CA ASN A 896 2.40 -16.13 23.49
C ASN A 896 1.13 -15.42 24.00
N ASP A 897 1.28 -14.25 24.62
CA ASP A 897 0.17 -13.55 25.24
C ASP A 897 -0.69 -12.79 24.22
N ASP A 898 -1.97 -12.61 24.60
CA ASP A 898 -2.92 -11.75 23.91
C ASP A 898 -3.74 -10.97 24.95
N LEU A 899 -3.18 -9.84 25.37
CA LEU A 899 -3.66 -9.04 26.50
C LEU A 899 -4.35 -7.79 26.01
N SER A 900 -5.57 -7.52 26.49
CA SER A 900 -6.29 -6.29 26.17
C SER A 900 -7.01 -5.70 27.37
N VAL A 901 -6.98 -4.38 27.47
CA VAL A 901 -7.82 -3.58 28.38
C VAL A 901 -8.91 -2.92 27.56
N THR A 902 -10.17 -3.18 27.90
CA THR A 902 -11.33 -2.84 27.06
C THR A 902 -12.21 -1.78 27.72
N GLN A 903 -12.66 -0.79 26.96
CA GLN A 903 -13.79 0.05 27.33
C GLN A 903 -14.90 -0.11 26.29
N TYR A 904 -16.12 -0.39 26.75
CA TYR A 904 -17.29 -0.44 25.88
C TYR A 904 -17.81 0.97 25.66
N LEU A 905 -18.00 1.34 24.40
CA LEU A 905 -18.39 2.68 24.00
C LEU A 905 -19.93 2.83 24.00
N PRO A 906 -20.45 4.07 24.13
CA PRO A 906 -21.82 4.35 23.71
C PRO A 906 -21.98 4.12 22.19
N ASP A 907 -23.22 4.13 21.72
CA ASP A 907 -23.52 3.94 20.31
C ASP A 907 -22.87 5.03 19.46
N LEU A 908 -21.99 4.62 18.54
CA LEU A 908 -21.36 5.51 17.58
C LEU A 908 -22.31 5.76 16.41
N LYS A 909 -22.30 6.97 15.84
CA LYS A 909 -23.14 7.33 14.69
C LYS A 909 -22.70 6.58 13.44
N ALA A 910 -23.64 6.16 12.60
CA ALA A 910 -23.35 5.52 11.32
C ALA A 910 -22.73 6.50 10.31
N ASN A 911 -21.86 6.00 9.42
CA ASN A 911 -21.21 6.79 8.36
C ASN A 911 -20.54 8.08 8.85
N THR A 912 -20.05 8.09 10.09
CA THR A 912 -19.54 9.27 10.77
C THR A 912 -18.04 9.14 10.99
N LYS A 913 -17.32 10.25 10.81
CA LYS A 913 -15.87 10.29 10.94
C LYS A 913 -15.48 10.56 12.39
N TYR A 914 -14.51 9.80 12.89
CA TYR A 914 -13.98 9.91 14.24
C TYR A 914 -12.46 10.07 14.24
N SER A 915 -11.94 10.75 15.26
CA SER A 915 -10.52 10.90 15.56
C SER A 915 -10.18 10.17 16.86
N LEU A 916 -9.27 9.19 16.78
CA LEU A 916 -8.65 8.50 17.91
C LEU A 916 -7.28 9.12 18.16
N THR A 917 -7.03 9.58 19.39
CA THR A 917 -5.68 9.97 19.84
C THR A 917 -5.30 9.24 21.12
N PHE A 918 -4.01 8.93 21.29
CA PHE A 918 -3.47 8.32 22.52
C PHE A 918 -1.95 8.47 22.58
N PHE A 919 -1.38 8.51 23.76
CA PHE A 919 0.06 8.33 23.96
C PHE A 919 0.41 6.86 24.07
N ILE A 920 1.57 6.49 23.52
CA ILE A 920 2.16 5.18 23.71
C ILE A 920 3.67 5.26 23.93
N LYS A 921 4.19 4.40 24.80
CA LYS A 921 5.61 4.09 24.98
C LYS A 921 5.77 2.58 24.98
N THR A 922 6.87 2.07 24.44
CA THR A 922 7.18 0.63 24.49
C THR A 922 8.61 0.40 24.96
N GLU A 923 8.85 -0.72 25.63
CA GLU A 923 10.18 -1.16 26.04
C GLU A 923 10.39 -2.62 25.66
N LYS A 924 11.43 -2.87 24.85
CA LYS A 924 11.85 -4.21 24.40
C LYS A 924 10.66 -5.06 23.92
N LEU A 925 9.75 -4.45 23.17
CA LEU A 925 8.53 -5.11 22.69
C LEU A 925 8.81 -5.87 21.39
N GLU A 926 9.13 -7.15 21.48
CA GLU A 926 9.62 -7.97 20.37
C GLU A 926 8.64 -9.07 19.98
N SER A 927 8.54 -9.34 18.68
CA SER A 927 7.73 -10.43 18.13
C SER A 927 8.49 -11.14 17.01
N SER A 928 8.38 -12.47 16.97
CA SER A 928 8.86 -13.30 15.85
C SER A 928 7.81 -13.46 14.74
N GLU A 929 6.61 -12.94 14.94
CA GLU A 929 5.48 -13.01 14.01
C GLU A 929 4.76 -11.66 13.89
N LYS A 930 3.52 -11.66 13.39
CA LYS A 930 2.68 -10.46 13.32
C LYS A 930 2.13 -10.11 14.71
N GLY A 931 3.00 -9.63 15.59
CA GLY A 931 2.67 -9.21 16.96
C GLY A 931 3.13 -7.79 17.28
N GLY A 932 2.66 -7.25 18.40
CA GLY A 932 3.00 -5.92 18.90
C GLY A 932 1.88 -5.26 19.70
N ALA A 933 2.09 -3.99 20.05
CA ALA A 933 1.08 -3.17 20.73
C ALA A 933 0.24 -2.35 19.72
N PHE A 934 -1.06 -2.21 19.97
CA PHE A 934 -1.97 -1.43 19.12
C PHE A 934 -3.27 -1.09 19.86
N VAL A 935 -4.03 -0.16 19.30
CA VAL A 935 -5.39 0.15 19.73
C VAL A 935 -6.38 -0.45 18.74
N ASN A 936 -7.38 -1.17 19.23
CA ASN A 936 -8.41 -1.80 18.40
C ASN A 936 -9.78 -1.20 18.71
N ILE A 937 -10.50 -0.77 17.66
CA ILE A 937 -11.86 -0.24 17.75
C ILE A 937 -12.79 -1.09 16.89
N TRP A 938 -14.01 -1.31 17.37
CA TRP A 938 -15.09 -1.84 16.54
C TRP A 938 -15.90 -0.72 15.91
N SER A 939 -15.85 -0.60 14.58
CA SER A 939 -16.52 0.47 13.81
C SER A 939 -17.64 0.00 12.87
N ASP A 940 -18.04 -1.28 12.99
CA ASP A 940 -18.74 -2.15 11.99
C ASP A 940 -17.84 -3.32 11.54
N LYS A 941 -16.53 -3.12 11.66
CA LYS A 941 -15.45 -4.09 11.50
C LYS A 941 -14.38 -3.83 12.56
N ASN A 942 -13.43 -4.74 12.69
CA ASN A 942 -12.26 -4.51 13.53
C ASN A 942 -11.28 -3.56 12.84
N GLU A 943 -11.14 -2.37 13.39
CA GLU A 943 -10.08 -1.43 13.03
C GLU A 943 -8.92 -1.57 14.02
N CYS A 944 -7.69 -1.60 13.51
CA CYS A 944 -6.47 -1.70 14.32
C CYS A 944 -5.55 -0.54 13.99
N PHE A 945 -5.12 0.18 15.03
CA PHE A 945 -4.33 1.40 14.92
C PHE A 945 -3.02 1.26 15.70
N PRO A 946 -1.86 1.35 15.02
CA PRO A 946 -1.66 1.28 13.56
C PRO A 946 -1.91 -0.13 13.00
N ILE A 947 -2.00 -0.25 11.67
CA ILE A 947 -2.13 -1.55 10.98
C ILE A 947 -0.88 -2.43 11.22
N SER A 948 0.29 -1.81 11.24
CA SER A 948 1.57 -2.44 11.60
C SER A 948 1.85 -2.15 13.08
N TYR A 949 1.61 -3.12 13.95
CA TYR A 949 1.67 -2.97 15.41
C TYR A 949 3.01 -2.43 15.89
N TYR A 950 3.00 -1.69 16.99
CA TYR A 950 4.21 -1.15 17.60
C TYR A 950 5.11 -2.28 18.12
N GLN A 951 6.39 -2.19 17.80
CA GLN A 951 7.46 -3.08 18.23
C GLN A 951 8.72 -2.28 18.55
N GLY A 952 9.65 -2.90 19.30
CA GLY A 952 10.90 -2.31 19.77
C GLY A 952 10.72 -1.44 21.02
N THR A 953 11.75 -0.65 21.31
CA THR A 953 11.70 0.39 22.35
C THR A 953 11.37 1.72 21.70
N ILE A 954 10.20 2.27 22.02
CA ILE A 954 9.70 3.53 21.46
C ILE A 954 9.50 4.49 22.65
N PRO A 955 10.10 5.70 22.63
CA PRO A 955 9.82 6.73 23.65
C PRO A 955 8.37 7.19 23.59
N TRP A 956 7.90 7.95 24.58
CA TRP A 956 6.56 8.52 24.53
C TRP A 956 6.32 9.30 23.23
N GLY A 957 5.22 8.99 22.55
CA GLY A 957 4.74 9.72 21.39
C GLY A 957 3.23 9.65 21.30
N LYS A 958 2.58 10.74 20.89
CA LYS A 958 1.13 10.80 20.72
C LYS A 958 0.76 10.40 19.30
N GLN A 959 -0.17 9.46 19.22
CA GLN A 959 -0.61 8.84 17.99
C GLN A 959 -2.00 9.36 17.66
N GLY A 960 -2.25 9.62 16.38
CA GLY A 960 -3.53 10.12 15.89
C GLY A 960 -4.00 9.35 14.67
N PHE A 961 -5.25 8.90 14.70
CA PHE A 961 -5.87 8.12 13.63
C PHE A 961 -7.28 8.62 13.37
N GLU A 962 -7.69 8.63 12.11
CA GLU A 962 -9.07 8.91 11.73
C GLU A 962 -9.68 7.68 11.09
N PHE A 963 -10.96 7.44 11.35
CA PHE A 963 -11.73 6.37 10.72
C PHE A 963 -13.19 6.79 10.53
N THR A 964 -13.92 6.05 9.69
CA THR A 964 -15.34 6.28 9.44
C THR A 964 -16.09 5.01 9.81
N THR A 965 -17.13 5.13 10.62
CA THR A 965 -18.02 4.02 11.00
C THR A 965 -18.85 3.55 9.80
N GLY A 966 -19.17 2.26 9.77
CA GLY A 966 -20.02 1.70 8.73
C GLY A 966 -21.51 2.01 8.90
N PRO A 967 -22.32 1.64 7.89
CA PRO A 967 -23.77 1.81 7.93
C PRO A 967 -24.46 0.89 8.93
N SER A 968 -23.88 -0.28 9.24
CA SER A 968 -24.44 -1.29 10.16
C SER A 968 -23.82 -1.25 11.57
N ILE A 969 -23.27 -0.10 11.96
CA ILE A 969 -22.71 0.09 13.31
C ILE A 969 -23.81 -0.13 14.37
N ASN A 970 -23.43 -0.71 15.52
CA ASN A 970 -24.29 -1.04 16.66
C ASN A 970 -25.40 -2.11 16.44
N GLU A 971 -25.61 -2.62 15.22
CA GLU A 971 -26.68 -3.62 14.97
C GLU A 971 -26.42 -4.99 15.63
N LYS A 972 -25.17 -5.49 15.56
CA LYS A 972 -24.81 -6.86 16.01
C LYS A 972 -23.82 -6.88 17.17
N VAL A 973 -22.93 -5.91 17.21
CA VAL A 973 -21.81 -5.84 18.16
C VAL A 973 -21.76 -4.43 18.71
N LYS A 974 -21.81 -4.31 20.04
CA LYS A 974 -21.61 -3.03 20.73
C LYS A 974 -20.18 -2.55 20.49
N SER A 975 -20.05 -1.28 20.12
CA SER A 975 -18.76 -0.64 19.89
C SER A 975 -17.87 -0.71 21.13
N TYR A 976 -16.58 -0.93 20.92
CA TYR A 976 -15.58 -0.99 21.99
C TYR A 976 -14.25 -0.43 21.50
N ILE A 977 -13.41 -0.05 22.46
CA ILE A 977 -11.99 0.24 22.27
C ILE A 977 -11.15 -0.71 23.14
N ARG A 978 -10.02 -1.17 22.61
CA ARG A 978 -9.07 -2.06 23.27
C ARG A 978 -7.65 -1.53 23.15
N LEU A 979 -6.98 -1.40 24.28
CA LEU A 979 -5.54 -1.18 24.36
C LEU A 979 -4.91 -2.56 24.49
N ARG A 980 -4.09 -2.99 23.52
CA ARG A 980 -3.76 -4.41 23.33
C ARG A 980 -2.29 -4.65 23.03
N ILE A 981 -1.75 -5.73 23.57
CA ILE A 981 -0.51 -6.36 23.10
C ILE A 981 -0.88 -7.77 22.64
N ARG A 982 -0.44 -8.15 21.43
CA ARG A 982 -0.68 -9.47 20.87
C ARG A 982 0.62 -10.09 20.36
N HIS A 983 0.89 -11.34 20.73
CA HIS A 983 2.00 -12.15 20.24
C HIS A 983 3.37 -11.45 20.31
N ALA A 984 3.61 -10.69 21.38
CA ALA A 984 4.85 -9.93 21.56
C ALA A 984 5.27 -9.94 23.03
N ALA A 985 6.56 -10.13 23.27
CA ALA A 985 7.17 -10.07 24.59
C ALA A 985 7.70 -8.65 24.85
N GLY A 986 7.43 -8.07 26.01
CA GLY A 986 7.90 -6.73 26.37
C GLY A 986 6.84 -5.92 27.10
N ILE A 987 6.99 -4.60 27.12
CA ILE A 987 6.12 -3.69 27.87
C ILE A 987 5.57 -2.61 26.94
N ALA A 988 4.29 -2.28 27.10
CA ALA A 988 3.70 -1.07 26.53
C ALA A 988 2.98 -0.27 27.60
N TRP A 989 3.09 1.06 27.52
CA TRP A 989 2.31 2.01 28.30
C TRP A 989 1.37 2.77 27.38
N PHE A 990 0.15 3.02 27.86
CA PHE A 990 -0.87 3.83 27.20
C PHE A 990 -1.31 4.96 28.14
N ASP A 991 -1.50 6.15 27.59
CA ASP A 991 -1.95 7.32 28.34
C ASP A 991 -2.77 8.27 27.45
N ASP A 992 -3.57 9.14 28.07
CA ASP A 992 -4.41 10.16 27.45
C ASP A 992 -5.16 9.68 26.18
N VAL A 993 -5.91 8.58 26.32
CA VAL A 993 -6.68 7.95 25.24
C VAL A 993 -7.98 8.73 25.01
N ARG A 994 -8.17 9.27 23.81
CA ARG A 994 -9.33 10.08 23.42
C ARG A 994 -9.96 9.59 22.13
N LEU A 995 -11.29 9.70 22.03
CA LEU A 995 -12.05 9.39 20.82
C LEU A 995 -13.08 10.49 20.59
N ARG A 996 -12.95 11.26 19.51
CA ARG A 996 -13.79 12.43 19.23
C ARG A 996 -14.50 12.29 17.88
N GLU A 997 -15.75 12.73 17.82
CA GLU A 997 -16.43 12.91 16.54
C GLU A 997 -15.81 14.07 15.77
N ILE A 998 -15.51 13.87 14.48
CA ILE A 998 -15.06 14.93 13.58
C ILE A 998 -16.31 15.53 12.93
N LYS A 999 -16.59 16.79 13.27
CA LYS A 999 -17.71 17.55 12.71
C LYS A 999 -17.40 18.07 11.31
#